data_AF-A0A8X7YTH7-F1
#
_entry.id   AF-A0A8X7YTH7-F1
#
_cell.length_a   1.000
_cell.length_b   1.000
_cell.length_c   1.000
_cell.angle_alpha   90.00
_cell.angle_beta   90.00
_cell.angle_gamma   90.00
#
_symmetry.space_group_name_H-M   'P 1'
#
loop_
_entity.id
_entity.type
_entity.pdbx_description
1 polymer ?
#
loop_
_entity_poly.entity_id
_entity_poly.type
_entity_poly.pdbx_seq_one_letter_code
_entity_poly.pdbx_strand_id
1 'polypeptide(L)'
;MKMEQGMQLIDGNGKFNVDGLKDFMTATEFAQSGLSYAIVAIIGSQSSGKSTLMNQTFHTNFEEMDAYNGRGQTTKGIWIAKCSDIDPFTIAMDFEGTDSNQRGEDDTAFEKQSTLFALAIADVVLINMWYKDIGLEHAASRPLLKTVFQVMKRLFKPRKKTLLFVLRDHSKTPLACLKTALLEDIEKIWAAVAEPETLCSAPLREFFNVEITALPHYEYQDEKFKEQVSQERFGGSDRLCFVSENTSSIHVVNVEVNSGVAQLRQRFVHSIYPGGLVGDREEVEPASGFPLRAEEIWKIIKDNRDLDLPAVKVMVATVRCEEIAGEKLKCFTFDEDWLKMKKTVQNCPVSGFGGAVSSILETYLSEYDREVVYFDQEVRNAKRRLLLSNALMVVRDAYDTMLMHLYSNTFNRFKTSLEQSQNEGQQYVAAIHFYSQLCMREFDQGCEDAAIQQSEWNASKFREKLICDMLSEMMAKYKKRITRALAKRVESLLEAGERDTWASIRNLFECNTEAAVSEFSDAAVSFNLNSSEIDTKSQHLREHARNLLEMKAREAAAAGRVLRRMKYRFSQVLGDYENSMSWYNWTEEKNLDEVERNALSESLRILSIMAAMRFDEMPDQIEMVLYSSLMDRTVPDPSLPNTFMGASDTWEEVSPKATTLLKPEDCKSLWMNFIEKTKPMMTGARSRQDGRRRTRRYAAAAGGAAAAAAAAGVGAAVVGPAAVAHVALGIGGMTRVGVAMASFIGDWDAVAAKKAGDEASITVRKIIKRHMLKLDNFNPNENTDNSANGIVDDLVGETVYFPTRIPTTVPMALSMTL
;
A
#
# COMPACT_ATOMS: atom_id res chain seq x y z
N MET A 1 -10.30 -56.35 -11.16
CA MET A 1 -11.54 -57.13 -11.01
C MET A 1 -12.37 -56.89 -12.27
N LYS A 2 -12.66 -57.93 -13.06
CA LYS A 2 -13.67 -57.80 -14.12
C LYS A 2 -15.03 -57.73 -13.40
N MET A 3 -15.74 -56.61 -13.54
CA MET A 3 -17.15 -56.55 -13.13
C MET A 3 -17.92 -57.45 -14.11
N GLU A 4 -18.21 -58.69 -13.70
CA GLU A 4 -18.94 -59.66 -14.52
C GLU A 4 -20.47 -59.46 -14.47
N GLN A 5 -20.97 -58.55 -13.63
CA GLN A 5 -22.40 -58.26 -13.44
C GLN A 5 -22.67 -56.75 -13.55
N GLY A 6 -23.85 -56.38 -14.03
CA GLY A 6 -24.28 -54.98 -14.08
C GLY A 6 -24.32 -54.33 -12.69
N MET A 7 -24.13 -53.01 -12.63
CA MET A 7 -24.13 -52.22 -11.40
C MET A 7 -25.50 -51.55 -11.20
N GLN A 8 -26.08 -51.66 -10.00
CA GLN A 8 -27.34 -51.00 -9.66
C GLN A 8 -27.09 -49.51 -9.38
N LEU A 9 -27.50 -48.65 -10.31
CA LEU A 9 -27.35 -47.20 -10.24
C LEU A 9 -28.36 -46.58 -9.29
N ILE A 10 -29.61 -47.02 -9.37
CA ILE A 10 -30.72 -46.57 -8.52
C ILE A 10 -31.42 -47.82 -8.00
N ASP A 11 -31.67 -47.89 -6.69
CA ASP A 11 -32.36 -49.04 -6.09
C ASP A 11 -33.89 -48.96 -6.24
N GLY A 12 -34.61 -50.01 -5.79
CA GLY A 12 -36.07 -50.05 -5.87
C GLY A 12 -36.79 -48.95 -5.08
N ASN A 13 -36.11 -48.35 -4.08
CA ASN A 13 -36.62 -47.24 -3.27
C ASN A 13 -36.21 -45.86 -3.84
N GLY A 14 -35.59 -45.84 -5.03
CA GLY A 14 -35.14 -44.64 -5.69
C GLY A 14 -33.91 -43.99 -5.04
N LYS A 15 -33.09 -44.72 -4.26
CA LYS A 15 -31.81 -44.22 -3.73
C LYS A 15 -30.72 -44.36 -4.79
N PHE A 16 -29.98 -43.29 -5.04
CA PHE A 16 -28.86 -43.26 -5.97
C PHE A 16 -27.59 -43.85 -5.33
N ASN A 17 -26.87 -44.69 -6.06
CA ASN A 17 -25.68 -45.39 -5.58
C ASN A 17 -24.38 -44.71 -6.05
N VAL A 18 -23.96 -43.67 -5.31
CA VAL A 18 -22.79 -42.85 -5.63
C VAL A 18 -21.49 -43.67 -5.58
N ASP A 19 -21.31 -44.47 -4.52
CA ASP A 19 -20.09 -45.26 -4.31
C ASP A 19 -19.91 -46.32 -5.41
N GLY A 20 -20.97 -47.07 -5.70
CA GLY A 20 -20.92 -48.07 -6.77
C GLY A 20 -20.69 -47.45 -8.16
N LEU A 21 -21.18 -46.22 -8.39
CA LEU A 21 -20.98 -45.55 -9.67
C LEU A 21 -19.52 -45.14 -9.82
N LYS A 22 -18.90 -44.62 -8.76
CA LYS A 22 -17.47 -44.30 -8.74
C LYS A 22 -16.59 -45.53 -8.98
N ASP A 23 -16.95 -46.66 -8.39
CA ASP A 23 -16.27 -47.94 -8.61
C ASP A 23 -16.43 -48.39 -10.07
N PHE A 24 -17.63 -48.25 -10.64
CA PHE A 24 -17.90 -48.52 -12.06
C PHE A 24 -17.07 -47.62 -12.99
N MET A 25 -17.00 -46.31 -12.73
CA MET A 25 -16.19 -45.36 -13.51
C MET A 25 -14.72 -45.79 -13.56
N THR A 26 -14.20 -46.24 -12.42
CA THR A 26 -12.80 -46.63 -12.25
C THR A 26 -12.53 -47.98 -12.93
N ALA A 27 -13.40 -48.97 -12.71
CA ALA A 27 -13.23 -50.32 -13.25
C ALA A 27 -13.37 -50.39 -14.77
N THR A 28 -14.16 -49.50 -15.36
CA THR A 28 -14.42 -49.48 -16.81
C THR A 28 -13.57 -48.49 -17.58
N GLU A 29 -12.84 -47.63 -16.88
CA GLU A 29 -12.09 -46.48 -17.43
C GLU A 29 -12.98 -45.49 -18.20
N PHE A 30 -14.28 -45.43 -17.86
CA PHE A 30 -15.25 -44.64 -18.61
C PHE A 30 -14.87 -43.15 -18.71
N ALA A 31 -14.31 -42.57 -17.64
CA ALA A 31 -13.86 -41.17 -17.64
C ALA A 31 -12.82 -40.84 -18.73
N GLN A 32 -12.03 -41.82 -19.16
CA GLN A 32 -11.00 -41.65 -20.21
C GLN A 32 -11.60 -41.60 -21.63
N SER A 33 -12.88 -42.00 -21.79
CA SER A 33 -13.56 -42.03 -23.09
C SER A 33 -13.89 -40.63 -23.64
N GLY A 34 -13.70 -39.57 -22.84
CA GLY A 34 -13.94 -38.19 -23.27
C GLY A 34 -15.36 -38.00 -23.79
N LEU A 35 -15.51 -37.60 -25.06
CA LEU A 35 -16.80 -37.47 -25.76
C LEU A 35 -17.19 -38.70 -26.59
N SER A 36 -16.27 -39.68 -26.71
CA SER A 36 -16.45 -40.89 -27.51
C SER A 36 -17.16 -41.98 -26.70
N TYR A 37 -18.40 -41.70 -26.32
CA TYR A 37 -19.26 -42.66 -25.64
C TYR A 37 -20.71 -42.51 -26.07
N ALA A 38 -21.54 -43.53 -25.83
CA ALA A 38 -22.99 -43.48 -26.04
C ALA A 38 -23.74 -44.13 -24.86
N ILE A 39 -24.92 -43.63 -24.53
CA ILE A 39 -25.78 -44.20 -23.50
C ILE A 39 -27.07 -44.73 -24.14
N VAL A 40 -27.33 -46.02 -23.93
CA VAL A 40 -28.52 -46.72 -24.43
C VAL A 40 -29.38 -47.15 -23.25
N ALA A 41 -30.63 -46.68 -23.21
CA ALA A 41 -31.60 -47.08 -22.19
C ALA A 41 -32.68 -47.97 -22.80
N ILE A 42 -33.16 -48.98 -22.07
CA ILE A 42 -34.33 -49.77 -22.46
C ILE A 42 -35.50 -49.52 -21.51
N ILE A 43 -36.68 -49.23 -22.07
CA ILE A 43 -37.94 -49.08 -21.36
C ILE A 43 -39.02 -49.98 -21.99
N GLY A 44 -40.03 -50.34 -21.22
CA GLY A 44 -41.15 -51.17 -21.68
C GLY A 44 -41.91 -51.83 -20.54
N SER A 45 -42.94 -52.59 -20.87
CA SER A 45 -43.77 -53.27 -19.88
C SER A 45 -42.99 -54.31 -19.07
N GLN A 46 -43.48 -54.64 -17.89
CA GLN A 46 -42.92 -55.69 -17.05
C GLN A 46 -42.95 -57.04 -17.79
N SER A 47 -41.88 -57.84 -17.61
CA SER A 47 -41.78 -59.19 -18.19
C SER A 47 -41.82 -59.25 -19.73
N SER A 48 -41.50 -58.15 -20.42
CA SER A 48 -41.41 -58.09 -21.90
C SER A 48 -40.08 -58.59 -22.48
N GLY A 49 -39.18 -59.12 -21.64
CA GLY A 49 -37.86 -59.59 -22.06
C GLY A 49 -36.86 -58.48 -22.37
N LYS A 50 -36.86 -57.39 -21.58
CA LYS A 50 -35.92 -56.25 -21.69
C LYS A 50 -34.49 -56.67 -21.38
N SER A 51 -34.25 -57.21 -20.18
CA SER A 51 -32.94 -57.66 -19.73
C SER A 51 -32.37 -58.73 -20.65
N THR A 52 -33.20 -59.69 -21.09
CA THR A 52 -32.84 -60.68 -22.12
C THR A 52 -32.41 -60.01 -23.43
N LEU A 53 -33.15 -59.01 -23.93
CA LEU A 53 -32.76 -58.29 -25.15
C LEU A 53 -31.43 -57.56 -24.98
N MET A 54 -31.21 -56.91 -23.84
CA MET A 54 -29.97 -56.19 -23.55
C MET A 54 -28.78 -57.14 -23.47
N ASN A 55 -28.92 -58.27 -22.77
CA ASN A 55 -27.88 -59.28 -22.65
C ASN A 55 -27.50 -59.87 -24.01
N GLN A 56 -28.48 -60.17 -24.87
CA GLN A 56 -28.23 -60.70 -26.20
C GLN A 56 -27.64 -59.65 -27.15
N THR A 57 -28.15 -58.41 -27.12
CA THR A 57 -27.73 -57.35 -28.07
C THR A 57 -26.41 -56.72 -27.69
N PHE A 58 -26.17 -56.46 -26.41
CA PHE A 58 -25.02 -55.69 -25.92
C PHE A 58 -23.96 -56.55 -25.19
N HIS A 59 -24.20 -57.86 -25.08
CA HIS A 59 -23.34 -58.78 -24.32
C HIS A 59 -23.14 -58.33 -22.88
N THR A 60 -24.25 -57.94 -22.24
CA THR A 60 -24.34 -57.61 -20.82
C THR A 60 -24.79 -58.82 -20.00
N ASN A 61 -24.81 -58.66 -18.67
CA ASN A 61 -25.20 -59.72 -17.72
C ASN A 61 -26.18 -59.17 -16.67
N PHE A 62 -27.30 -58.61 -17.13
CA PHE A 62 -28.42 -58.21 -16.29
C PHE A 62 -29.21 -59.43 -15.82
N GLU A 63 -29.83 -59.35 -14.65
CA GLU A 63 -30.65 -60.43 -14.11
C GLU A 63 -31.90 -60.66 -14.97
N GLU A 64 -32.14 -61.91 -15.37
CA GLU A 64 -33.30 -62.31 -16.18
C GLU A 64 -34.33 -63.07 -15.33
N MET A 65 -35.59 -63.03 -15.76
CA MET A 65 -36.66 -63.76 -15.08
C MET A 65 -36.43 -65.26 -15.22
N ASP A 66 -36.38 -65.97 -14.09
CA ASP A 66 -36.48 -67.43 -14.09
C ASP A 66 -37.94 -67.86 -14.28
N ALA A 67 -38.25 -68.33 -15.48
CA ALA A 67 -39.60 -68.77 -15.85
C ALA A 67 -40.13 -69.91 -14.96
N TYR A 68 -39.26 -70.71 -14.35
CA TYR A 68 -39.65 -71.83 -13.47
C TYR A 68 -40.16 -71.36 -12.10
N ASN A 69 -39.76 -70.16 -11.66
CA ASN A 69 -40.20 -69.56 -10.40
C ASN A 69 -41.48 -68.71 -10.53
N GLY A 70 -42.10 -68.71 -11.73
CA GLY A 70 -43.31 -67.95 -12.03
C GLY A 70 -43.03 -66.51 -12.47
N ARG A 71 -44.08 -65.82 -12.91
CA ARG A 71 -43.97 -64.43 -13.40
C ARG A 71 -43.91 -63.46 -12.22
N GLY A 72 -42.74 -62.88 -11.97
CA GLY A 72 -42.49 -61.88 -10.93
C GLY A 72 -41.80 -60.61 -11.44
N GLN A 73 -41.54 -59.63 -10.57
CA GLN A 73 -40.67 -58.52 -10.93
C GLN A 73 -39.20 -58.92 -10.78
N THR A 74 -38.45 -58.85 -11.87
CA THR A 74 -37.01 -59.19 -11.92
C THR A 74 -36.15 -57.95 -11.72
N THR A 75 -36.22 -56.99 -12.64
CA THR A 75 -35.44 -55.75 -12.52
C THR A 75 -36.09 -54.82 -11.50
N LYS A 76 -35.37 -54.52 -10.41
CA LYS A 76 -35.73 -53.48 -9.43
C LYS A 76 -34.75 -52.32 -9.52
N GLY A 77 -35.29 -51.10 -9.69
CA GLY A 77 -34.50 -49.90 -9.88
C GLY A 77 -33.95 -49.77 -11.31
N ILE A 78 -32.77 -49.15 -11.42
CA ILE A 78 -32.09 -48.90 -12.70
C ILE A 78 -30.68 -49.46 -12.61
N TRP A 79 -30.31 -50.26 -13.62
CA TRP A 79 -29.02 -50.95 -13.68
C TRP A 79 -28.22 -50.47 -14.88
N ILE A 80 -26.89 -50.40 -14.74
CA ILE A 80 -25.98 -50.01 -15.81
C ILE A 80 -24.89 -51.07 -16.04
N ALA A 81 -24.47 -51.23 -17.29
CA ALA A 81 -23.39 -52.12 -17.68
C ALA A 81 -22.61 -51.55 -18.87
N LYS A 82 -21.30 -51.85 -18.93
CA LYS A 82 -20.48 -51.59 -20.12
C LYS A 82 -20.82 -52.62 -21.19
N CYS A 83 -21.10 -52.16 -22.41
CA CYS A 83 -21.28 -53.05 -23.55
C CYS A 83 -19.91 -53.57 -24.02
N SER A 84 -19.79 -54.88 -24.24
CA SER A 84 -18.57 -55.48 -24.77
C SER A 84 -18.53 -55.34 -26.29
N ASP A 85 -17.35 -55.15 -26.87
CA ASP A 85 -17.10 -55.19 -28.33
C ASP A 85 -17.97 -54.23 -29.17
N ILE A 86 -18.23 -53.02 -28.64
CA ILE A 86 -18.88 -51.91 -29.36
C ILE A 86 -18.00 -50.66 -29.22
N ASP A 87 -17.70 -50.02 -30.35
CA ASP A 87 -17.06 -48.71 -30.45
C ASP A 87 -18.07 -47.71 -31.03
N PRO A 88 -18.31 -46.54 -30.42
CA PRO A 88 -17.66 -45.96 -29.24
C PRO A 88 -18.06 -46.65 -27.92
N PHE A 89 -17.41 -46.25 -26.81
CA PHE A 89 -17.71 -46.76 -25.47
C PHE A 89 -19.22 -46.66 -25.17
N THR A 90 -19.92 -47.79 -25.06
CA THR A 90 -21.38 -47.78 -24.91
C THR A 90 -21.80 -48.30 -23.54
N ILE A 91 -22.65 -47.52 -22.85
CA ILE A 91 -23.30 -47.92 -21.59
C ILE A 91 -24.72 -48.35 -21.88
N ALA A 92 -25.05 -49.58 -21.47
CA ALA A 92 -26.39 -50.11 -21.47
C ALA A 92 -27.05 -49.81 -20.11
N MET A 93 -28.28 -49.32 -20.13
CA MET A 93 -29.09 -49.06 -18.94
C MET A 93 -30.39 -49.85 -19.00
N ASP A 94 -30.58 -50.79 -18.07
CA ASP A 94 -31.80 -51.59 -17.93
C ASP A 94 -32.72 -50.97 -16.86
N PHE A 95 -33.89 -50.53 -17.29
CA PHE A 95 -34.89 -49.92 -16.42
C PHE A 95 -35.92 -50.95 -15.97
N GLU A 96 -36.38 -50.79 -14.73
CA GLU A 96 -37.52 -51.52 -14.20
C GLU A 96 -38.75 -51.43 -15.13
N GLY A 97 -39.46 -52.56 -15.26
CA GLY A 97 -40.62 -52.64 -16.14
C GLY A 97 -41.79 -51.82 -15.63
N THR A 98 -42.49 -51.18 -16.57
CA THR A 98 -43.72 -50.43 -16.32
C THR A 98 -44.96 -51.34 -16.28
N ASP A 99 -46.07 -50.85 -15.73
CA ASP A 99 -47.37 -51.52 -15.62
C ASP A 99 -47.34 -52.73 -14.67
N SER A 100 -46.73 -52.55 -13.49
CA SER A 100 -46.66 -53.59 -12.45
C SER A 100 -47.92 -53.58 -11.56
N ASN A 101 -48.36 -54.75 -11.11
CA ASN A 101 -49.39 -54.82 -10.04
C ASN A 101 -48.79 -54.89 -8.63
N GLN A 102 -47.46 -54.80 -8.49
CA GLN A 102 -46.72 -55.15 -7.27
C GLN A 102 -46.32 -53.96 -6.40
N ARG A 103 -46.39 -52.72 -6.91
CA ARG A 103 -45.98 -51.49 -6.19
C ARG A 103 -47.13 -50.61 -5.65
N GLY A 104 -48.39 -50.85 -6.01
CA GLY A 104 -49.55 -50.07 -5.49
C GLY A 104 -49.70 -48.67 -6.11
N GLU A 105 -50.43 -47.73 -5.51
CA GLU A 105 -50.71 -46.38 -6.09
C GLU A 105 -49.45 -45.52 -6.37
N ASP A 106 -48.33 -45.79 -5.70
CA ASP A 106 -47.04 -45.11 -5.91
C ASP A 106 -46.33 -45.51 -7.23
N ASP A 107 -46.84 -46.52 -7.96
CA ASP A 107 -46.21 -47.07 -9.18
C ASP A 107 -46.09 -46.02 -10.28
N THR A 108 -47.12 -45.18 -10.45
CA THR A 108 -47.13 -44.16 -11.51
C THR A 108 -46.06 -43.08 -11.33
N ALA A 109 -45.62 -42.82 -10.09
CA ALA A 109 -44.60 -41.80 -9.82
C ALA A 109 -43.20 -42.33 -10.21
N PHE A 110 -42.87 -43.54 -9.76
CA PHE A 110 -41.56 -44.13 -10.07
C PHE A 110 -41.40 -44.43 -11.56
N GLU A 111 -42.44 -44.91 -12.24
CA GLU A 111 -42.43 -45.13 -13.69
C GLU A 111 -42.19 -43.86 -14.50
N LYS A 112 -42.84 -42.75 -14.09
CA LYS A 112 -42.61 -41.44 -14.70
C LYS A 112 -41.18 -40.98 -14.43
N GLN A 113 -40.72 -41.03 -13.19
CA GLN A 113 -39.38 -40.61 -12.80
C GLN A 113 -38.29 -41.40 -13.54
N SER A 114 -38.42 -42.72 -13.60
CA SER A 114 -37.46 -43.60 -14.27
C SER A 114 -37.44 -43.36 -15.78
N THR A 115 -38.60 -43.17 -16.41
CA THR A 115 -38.68 -42.85 -17.85
C THR A 115 -38.11 -41.48 -18.17
N LEU A 116 -38.36 -40.48 -17.31
CA LEU A 116 -37.78 -39.14 -17.45
C LEU A 116 -36.27 -39.16 -17.28
N PHE A 117 -35.77 -39.97 -16.34
CA PHE A 117 -34.35 -40.18 -16.16
C PHE A 117 -33.72 -40.84 -17.39
N ALA A 118 -34.34 -41.89 -17.93
CA ALA A 118 -33.91 -42.55 -19.18
C ALA A 118 -33.80 -41.53 -20.31
N LEU A 119 -34.82 -40.71 -20.51
CA LEU A 119 -34.83 -39.70 -21.56
C LEU A 119 -33.81 -38.60 -21.33
N ALA A 120 -33.62 -38.15 -20.09
CA ALA A 120 -32.67 -37.09 -19.79
C ALA A 120 -31.23 -37.53 -20.08
N ILE A 121 -30.90 -38.78 -19.74
CA ILE A 121 -29.52 -39.27 -19.73
C ILE A 121 -29.12 -40.06 -20.98
N ALA A 122 -30.06 -40.73 -21.66
CA ALA A 122 -29.76 -41.60 -22.79
C ALA A 122 -29.72 -40.84 -24.12
N ASP A 123 -28.82 -41.30 -24.99
CA ASP A 123 -28.74 -40.89 -26.39
C ASP A 123 -29.74 -41.66 -27.26
N VAL A 124 -29.93 -42.96 -26.94
CA VAL A 124 -30.88 -43.86 -27.60
C VAL A 124 -31.77 -44.51 -26.55
N VAL A 125 -33.09 -44.39 -26.71
CA VAL A 125 -34.07 -45.08 -25.88
C VAL A 125 -34.73 -46.19 -26.68
N LEU A 126 -34.47 -47.43 -26.27
CA LEU A 126 -35.13 -48.64 -26.77
C LEU A 126 -36.50 -48.77 -26.11
N ILE A 127 -37.56 -48.85 -26.91
CA ILE A 127 -38.92 -49.09 -26.43
C ILE A 127 -39.30 -50.52 -26.82
N ASN A 128 -39.18 -51.43 -25.86
CA ASN A 128 -39.47 -52.85 -26.07
C ASN A 128 -40.96 -53.11 -25.88
N MET A 129 -41.64 -53.52 -26.94
CA MET A 129 -43.10 -53.71 -26.95
C MET A 129 -43.50 -54.98 -27.72
N TRP A 130 -44.61 -55.62 -27.35
CA TRP A 130 -45.10 -56.78 -28.09
C TRP A 130 -45.91 -56.32 -29.30
N TYR A 131 -45.87 -57.10 -30.39
CA TYR A 131 -46.68 -56.83 -31.58
C TYR A 131 -48.17 -56.62 -31.26
N LYS A 132 -48.73 -57.44 -30.37
CA LYS A 132 -50.15 -57.42 -29.98
C LYS A 132 -50.56 -56.16 -29.21
N ASP A 133 -49.58 -55.43 -28.69
CA ASP A 133 -49.82 -54.22 -27.90
C ASP A 133 -50.03 -53.00 -28.82
N ILE A 134 -49.64 -53.08 -30.10
CA ILE A 134 -49.82 -52.01 -31.08
C ILE A 134 -51.33 -51.77 -31.29
N GLY A 135 -51.78 -50.54 -31.02
CA GLY A 135 -53.17 -50.12 -31.14
C GLY A 135 -53.99 -50.20 -29.83
N LEU A 136 -53.41 -50.68 -28.74
CA LEU A 136 -54.04 -50.66 -27.41
C LEU A 136 -53.71 -49.38 -26.63
N GLU A 137 -54.62 -48.92 -25.78
CA GLU A 137 -54.46 -47.62 -25.09
C GLU A 137 -53.41 -47.66 -23.96
N HIS A 138 -53.46 -48.67 -23.10
CA HIS A 138 -52.52 -48.82 -21.98
C HIS A 138 -51.30 -49.70 -22.31
N ALA A 139 -51.52 -50.84 -22.98
CA ALA A 139 -50.46 -51.81 -23.29
C ALA A 139 -49.43 -51.28 -24.31
N ALA A 140 -49.80 -50.31 -25.18
CA ALA A 140 -48.85 -49.66 -26.09
C ALA A 140 -47.99 -48.57 -25.41
N SER A 141 -48.06 -48.44 -24.07
CA SER A 141 -47.37 -47.39 -23.31
C SER A 141 -47.73 -45.96 -23.73
N ARG A 142 -48.96 -45.71 -24.23
CA ARG A 142 -49.37 -44.35 -24.66
C ARG A 142 -49.36 -43.32 -23.52
N PRO A 143 -49.83 -43.63 -22.28
CA PRO A 143 -49.78 -42.66 -21.19
C PRO A 143 -48.34 -42.27 -20.83
N LEU A 144 -47.43 -43.23 -20.95
CA LEU A 144 -46.01 -43.03 -20.78
C LEU A 144 -45.47 -42.09 -21.87
N LEU A 145 -45.69 -42.42 -23.15
CA LEU A 145 -45.26 -41.60 -24.30
C LEU A 145 -45.84 -40.18 -24.27
N LYS A 146 -47.10 -40.02 -23.84
CA LYS A 146 -47.73 -38.70 -23.67
C LYS A 146 -47.00 -37.87 -22.62
N THR A 147 -46.67 -38.48 -21.47
CA THR A 147 -45.90 -37.82 -20.39
C THR A 147 -44.51 -37.43 -20.89
N VAL A 148 -43.85 -38.34 -21.60
CA VAL A 148 -42.54 -38.13 -22.24
C VAL A 148 -42.57 -36.94 -23.18
N PHE A 149 -43.52 -36.89 -24.11
CA PHE A 149 -43.62 -35.80 -25.08
C PHE A 149 -43.99 -34.47 -24.44
N GLN A 150 -44.84 -34.48 -23.41
CA GLN A 150 -45.19 -33.28 -22.65
C GLN A 150 -43.98 -32.67 -21.95
N VAL A 151 -43.18 -33.50 -21.28
CA VAL A 151 -41.94 -33.07 -20.65
C VAL A 151 -40.95 -32.60 -21.71
N MET A 152 -40.80 -33.33 -22.80
CA MET A 152 -39.82 -33.01 -23.84
C MET A 152 -40.12 -31.68 -24.54
N LYS A 153 -41.39 -31.39 -24.87
CA LYS A 153 -41.83 -30.09 -25.40
C LYS A 153 -41.62 -28.94 -24.42
N ARG A 154 -41.81 -29.17 -23.11
CA ARG A 154 -41.70 -28.12 -22.08
C ARG A 154 -40.26 -27.79 -21.70
N LEU A 155 -39.36 -28.77 -21.76
CA LEU A 155 -38.10 -28.69 -21.01
C LEU A 155 -36.84 -28.69 -21.87
N PHE A 156 -36.90 -29.18 -23.10
CA PHE A 156 -35.73 -29.29 -23.97
C PHE A 156 -35.93 -28.46 -25.24
N LYS A 157 -34.87 -27.80 -25.71
CA LYS A 157 -34.82 -27.26 -27.08
C LYS A 157 -34.91 -28.43 -28.07
N PRO A 158 -35.39 -28.22 -29.31
CA PRO A 158 -35.41 -29.27 -30.32
C PRO A 158 -34.01 -29.88 -30.46
N ARG A 159 -33.87 -31.14 -30.06
CA ARG A 159 -32.64 -31.92 -30.10
C ARG A 159 -33.01 -33.33 -30.48
N LYS A 160 -32.48 -33.84 -31.59
CA LYS A 160 -32.83 -35.17 -32.10
C LYS A 160 -32.30 -36.28 -31.19
N LYS A 161 -33.13 -36.80 -30.30
CA LYS A 161 -32.87 -38.06 -29.56
C LYS A 161 -33.43 -39.25 -30.34
N THR A 162 -32.84 -40.42 -30.22
CA THR A 162 -33.34 -41.58 -30.97
C THR A 162 -34.28 -42.43 -30.12
N LEU A 163 -35.51 -42.61 -30.59
CA LEU A 163 -36.48 -43.56 -30.05
C LEU A 163 -36.51 -44.78 -30.97
N LEU A 164 -35.98 -45.91 -30.49
CA LEU A 164 -35.93 -47.15 -31.25
C LEU A 164 -36.96 -48.13 -30.69
N PHE A 165 -38.07 -48.29 -31.39
CA PHE A 165 -39.10 -49.25 -31.06
C PHE A 165 -38.68 -50.65 -31.50
N VAL A 166 -38.60 -51.57 -30.54
CA VAL A 166 -38.27 -52.98 -30.77
C VAL A 166 -39.54 -53.80 -30.59
N LEU A 167 -40.09 -54.24 -31.71
CA LEU A 167 -41.31 -55.05 -31.76
C LEU A 167 -40.97 -56.52 -31.55
N ARG A 168 -41.55 -57.13 -30.52
CA ARG A 168 -41.36 -58.54 -30.16
C ARG A 168 -42.47 -59.42 -30.73
N ASP A 169 -42.13 -60.67 -31.00
CA ASP A 169 -43.02 -61.75 -31.44
C ASP A 169 -43.87 -61.38 -32.67
N HIS A 170 -43.15 -61.01 -33.74
CA HIS A 170 -43.76 -60.65 -35.02
C HIS A 170 -44.69 -61.77 -35.55
N SER A 171 -45.93 -61.40 -35.89
CA SER A 171 -46.99 -62.31 -36.34
C SER A 171 -47.12 -62.36 -37.88
N LYS A 172 -48.28 -62.79 -38.40
CA LYS A 172 -48.59 -62.77 -39.84
C LYS A 172 -48.75 -61.36 -40.43
N THR A 173 -48.93 -60.34 -39.58
CA THR A 173 -49.17 -58.96 -40.04
C THR A 173 -47.87 -58.36 -40.58
N PRO A 174 -47.82 -57.87 -41.83
CA PRO A 174 -46.59 -57.31 -42.41
C PRO A 174 -46.02 -56.15 -41.58
N LEU A 175 -44.70 -56.15 -41.39
CA LEU A 175 -43.98 -55.13 -40.62
C LEU A 175 -44.26 -53.70 -41.15
N ALA A 176 -44.42 -53.52 -42.46
CA ALA A 176 -44.73 -52.22 -43.05
C ALA A 176 -46.05 -51.62 -42.52
N CYS A 177 -47.09 -52.44 -42.35
CA CYS A 177 -48.37 -52.01 -41.81
C CYS A 177 -48.25 -51.63 -40.33
N LEU A 178 -47.51 -52.43 -39.55
CA LEU A 178 -47.28 -52.18 -38.12
C LEU A 178 -46.46 -50.91 -37.89
N LYS A 179 -45.41 -50.70 -38.70
CA LYS A 179 -44.62 -49.46 -38.69
C LYS A 179 -45.49 -48.24 -38.95
N THR A 180 -46.34 -48.31 -39.98
CA THR A 180 -47.25 -47.21 -40.34
C THR A 180 -48.22 -46.91 -39.21
N ALA A 181 -48.89 -47.93 -38.66
CA ALA A 181 -49.83 -47.77 -37.56
C ALA A 181 -49.18 -47.16 -36.31
N LEU A 182 -47.97 -47.63 -35.95
CA LEU A 182 -47.25 -47.11 -34.77
C LEU A 182 -46.78 -45.66 -34.99
N LEU A 183 -46.27 -45.32 -36.17
CA LEU A 183 -45.85 -43.95 -36.50
C LEU A 183 -47.03 -42.97 -36.46
N GLU A 184 -48.16 -43.33 -37.09
CA GLU A 184 -49.39 -42.52 -37.02
C GLU A 184 -49.83 -42.31 -35.58
N ASP A 185 -49.65 -43.33 -34.74
CA ASP A 185 -50.06 -43.25 -33.36
C ASP A 185 -49.17 -42.33 -32.52
N ILE A 186 -47.86 -42.42 -32.72
CA ILE A 186 -46.87 -41.54 -32.09
C ILE A 186 -47.13 -40.08 -32.48
N GLU A 187 -47.39 -39.81 -33.76
CA GLU A 187 -47.72 -38.47 -34.26
C GLU A 187 -49.03 -37.94 -33.65
N LYS A 188 -50.05 -38.80 -33.51
CA LYS A 188 -51.30 -38.43 -32.82
C LYS A 188 -51.05 -38.08 -31.34
N ILE A 189 -50.21 -38.85 -30.64
CA ILE A 189 -49.85 -38.56 -29.24
C ILE A 189 -49.09 -37.23 -29.17
N TRP A 190 -48.13 -36.99 -30.07
CA TRP A 190 -47.38 -35.72 -30.15
C TRP A 190 -48.28 -34.51 -30.37
N ALA A 191 -49.27 -34.61 -31.27
CA ALA A 191 -50.23 -33.55 -31.56
C ALA A 191 -51.19 -33.29 -30.39
N ALA A 192 -51.54 -34.31 -29.61
CA ALA A 192 -52.46 -34.20 -28.48
C ALA A 192 -51.82 -33.57 -27.21
N VAL A 193 -50.50 -33.40 -27.19
CA VAL A 193 -49.78 -32.78 -26.07
C VAL A 193 -49.79 -31.25 -26.23
N ALA A 194 -50.35 -30.57 -25.23
CA ALA A 194 -50.44 -29.10 -25.16
C ALA A 194 -49.08 -28.42 -25.31
N GLU A 195 -49.05 -27.31 -26.04
CA GLU A 195 -47.83 -26.52 -26.28
C GLU A 195 -47.55 -25.57 -25.11
N PRO A 196 -46.29 -25.37 -24.71
CA PRO A 196 -45.93 -24.29 -23.78
C PRO A 196 -46.15 -22.93 -24.43
N GLU A 197 -46.51 -21.90 -23.65
CA GLU A 197 -46.80 -20.53 -24.13
C GLU A 197 -45.62 -19.85 -24.89
N THR A 198 -44.42 -20.45 -24.86
CA THR A 198 -43.15 -19.85 -25.28
C THR A 198 -42.49 -20.48 -26.52
N LEU A 199 -43.04 -21.54 -27.13
CA LEU A 199 -42.42 -22.22 -28.28
C LEU A 199 -43.37 -22.31 -29.49
N CYS A 200 -42.88 -22.04 -30.71
CA CYS A 200 -43.62 -22.35 -31.95
C CYS A 200 -43.76 -23.87 -32.14
N SER A 201 -44.91 -24.30 -32.69
CA SER A 201 -45.25 -25.70 -33.00
C SER A 201 -44.17 -26.38 -33.85
N ALA A 202 -43.28 -27.13 -33.22
CA ALA A 202 -42.22 -27.87 -33.88
C ALA A 202 -42.66 -29.34 -34.09
N PRO A 203 -42.42 -29.92 -35.29
CA PRO A 203 -42.79 -31.30 -35.60
C PRO A 203 -41.94 -32.32 -34.84
N LEU A 204 -42.48 -33.52 -34.61
CA LEU A 204 -41.82 -34.61 -33.86
C LEU A 204 -40.38 -34.87 -34.32
N ARG A 205 -40.14 -34.83 -35.64
CA ARG A 205 -38.83 -35.05 -36.29
C ARG A 205 -37.72 -34.06 -35.91
N GLU A 206 -38.06 -32.92 -35.31
CA GLU A 206 -37.07 -31.97 -34.78
C GLU A 206 -36.58 -32.36 -33.38
N PHE A 207 -37.37 -33.15 -32.64
CA PHE A 207 -37.03 -33.65 -31.30
C PHE A 207 -36.59 -35.11 -31.30
N PHE A 208 -37.09 -35.92 -32.23
CA PHE A 208 -36.81 -37.35 -32.22
C PHE A 208 -36.48 -37.91 -33.59
N ASN A 209 -35.49 -38.78 -33.63
CA ASN A 209 -35.34 -39.77 -34.68
C ASN A 209 -36.11 -41.03 -34.26
N VAL A 210 -37.18 -41.38 -34.97
CA VAL A 210 -38.02 -42.55 -34.63
C VAL A 210 -37.66 -43.70 -35.56
N GLU A 211 -37.18 -44.78 -34.96
CA GLU A 211 -36.73 -45.99 -35.64
C GLU A 211 -37.54 -47.19 -35.17
N ILE A 212 -37.88 -48.11 -36.07
CA ILE A 212 -38.69 -49.29 -35.74
C ILE A 212 -38.04 -50.54 -36.30
N THR A 213 -37.76 -51.50 -35.42
CA THR A 213 -37.19 -52.82 -35.75
C THR A 213 -38.09 -53.93 -35.18
N ALA A 214 -38.15 -55.07 -35.86
CA ALA A 214 -38.90 -56.23 -35.39
C ALA A 214 -37.97 -57.41 -35.14
N LEU A 215 -38.23 -58.16 -34.07
CA LEU A 215 -37.52 -59.38 -33.73
C LEU A 215 -38.47 -60.59 -33.83
N PRO A 216 -37.97 -61.75 -34.30
CA PRO A 216 -38.75 -62.99 -34.36
C PRO A 216 -39.01 -63.56 -32.95
N HIS A 217 -39.93 -64.53 -32.87
CA HIS A 217 -40.37 -65.12 -31.61
C HIS A 217 -39.25 -65.92 -30.91
N TYR A 218 -39.00 -65.63 -29.63
CA TYR A 218 -37.88 -66.20 -28.87
C TYR A 218 -38.06 -67.72 -28.58
N GLU A 219 -39.22 -68.14 -28.05
CA GLU A 219 -39.41 -69.54 -27.59
C GLU A 219 -39.64 -70.58 -28.72
N TYR A 220 -40.29 -70.22 -29.84
CA TYR A 220 -40.61 -71.17 -30.93
C TYR A 220 -39.51 -71.31 -32.00
N GLN A 221 -38.45 -70.48 -31.95
CA GLN A 221 -37.34 -70.49 -32.91
C GLN A 221 -35.96 -70.38 -32.20
N ASP A 222 -35.85 -70.92 -30.99
CA ASP A 222 -34.67 -70.83 -30.11
C ASP A 222 -33.38 -71.35 -30.77
N GLU A 223 -33.44 -72.44 -31.55
CA GLU A 223 -32.26 -72.98 -32.25
C GLU A 223 -31.72 -72.04 -33.34
N LYS A 224 -32.59 -71.42 -34.15
CA LYS A 224 -32.17 -70.41 -35.15
C LYS A 224 -31.64 -69.13 -34.50
N PHE A 225 -32.18 -68.77 -33.34
CA PHE A 225 -31.73 -67.62 -32.57
C PHE A 225 -30.33 -67.86 -31.95
N LYS A 226 -30.06 -69.06 -31.40
CA LYS A 226 -28.82 -69.41 -30.71
C LYS A 226 -27.68 -69.89 -31.62
N GLU A 227 -27.95 -70.65 -32.70
CA GLU A 227 -26.91 -71.10 -33.64
C GLU A 227 -26.20 -69.92 -34.34
N GLN A 228 -26.94 -68.85 -34.63
CA GLN A 228 -26.41 -67.67 -35.32
C GLN A 228 -25.60 -66.74 -34.40
N VAL A 229 -25.92 -66.68 -33.10
CA VAL A 229 -25.11 -65.99 -32.08
C VAL A 229 -23.78 -66.72 -31.81
N SER A 230 -23.74 -68.03 -32.06
CA SER A 230 -22.56 -68.88 -31.81
C SER A 230 -21.51 -68.82 -32.92
N GLN A 231 -21.91 -68.56 -34.18
CA GLN A 231 -20.98 -68.44 -35.32
C GLN A 231 -20.07 -67.20 -35.24
N GLU A 232 -20.50 -66.12 -34.59
CA GLU A 232 -19.68 -64.90 -34.42
C GLU A 232 -18.55 -65.05 -33.39
N ARG A 233 -18.62 -66.04 -32.47
CA ARG A 233 -17.52 -66.30 -31.51
C ARG A 233 -16.24 -66.86 -32.15
N PHE A 234 -16.28 -67.29 -33.41
CA PHE A 234 -15.15 -67.96 -34.08
C PHE A 234 -14.55 -67.20 -35.29
N GLY A 235 -15.00 -65.98 -35.61
CA GLY A 235 -14.51 -65.19 -36.75
C GLY A 235 -13.48 -64.13 -36.36
N GLY A 236 -12.28 -64.53 -35.95
CA GLY A 236 -11.18 -63.61 -35.66
C GLY A 236 -10.50 -63.05 -36.91
N SER A 237 -10.22 -61.74 -36.89
CA SER A 237 -9.16 -61.04 -37.63
C SER A 237 -9.18 -61.16 -39.16
N ASP A 238 -9.84 -60.23 -39.84
CA ASP A 238 -9.21 -59.58 -41.00
C ASP A 238 -9.75 -58.16 -41.24
N ARG A 239 -8.82 -57.21 -41.25
CA ARG A 239 -9.04 -55.81 -41.60
C ARG A 239 -9.35 -55.73 -43.09
N LEU A 240 -10.54 -55.28 -43.47
CA LEU A 240 -10.81 -54.86 -44.84
C LEU A 240 -11.21 -53.38 -44.88
N CYS A 241 -10.20 -52.54 -45.06
CA CYS A 241 -10.35 -51.17 -45.51
C CYS A 241 -10.91 -51.17 -46.94
N PHE A 242 -12.09 -50.60 -47.18
CA PHE A 242 -12.54 -50.30 -48.53
C PHE A 242 -12.15 -48.86 -48.90
N VAL A 243 -11.14 -48.76 -49.76
CA VAL A 243 -10.91 -47.60 -50.64
C VAL A 243 -11.92 -47.71 -51.78
N SER A 244 -12.66 -46.64 -52.01
CA SER A 244 -13.58 -46.50 -53.14
C SER A 244 -12.80 -46.29 -54.43
N GLU A 245 -13.02 -47.12 -55.46
CA GLU A 245 -12.98 -46.68 -56.85
C GLU A 245 -13.82 -47.57 -57.78
N ASN A 246 -14.79 -46.93 -58.43
CA ASN A 246 -15.51 -47.24 -59.67
C ASN A 246 -15.33 -48.61 -60.32
N THR A 247 -16.43 -49.37 -60.46
CA THR A 247 -16.85 -49.94 -61.75
C THR A 247 -18.29 -50.47 -61.66
N SER A 248 -19.03 -50.23 -62.73
CA SER A 248 -20.42 -50.60 -62.93
C SER A 248 -20.55 -52.12 -63.13
N SER A 249 -21.65 -52.69 -62.62
CA SER A 249 -22.14 -54.08 -62.79
C SER A 249 -21.68 -55.07 -61.71
N ILE A 250 -22.50 -55.26 -60.66
CA ILE A 250 -22.41 -56.43 -59.79
C ILE A 250 -23.79 -57.04 -59.62
N HIS A 251 -23.86 -58.34 -59.94
CA HIS A 251 -24.97 -59.24 -59.75
C HIS A 251 -25.54 -59.15 -58.32
N VAL A 252 -26.86 -58.95 -58.23
CA VAL A 252 -27.62 -59.11 -57.00
C VAL A 252 -27.62 -60.59 -56.64
N VAL A 253 -26.71 -61.01 -55.77
CA VAL A 253 -26.87 -62.21 -54.97
C VAL A 253 -27.72 -61.79 -53.77
N ASN A 254 -29.02 -62.08 -53.84
CA ASN A 254 -29.88 -62.08 -52.67
C ASN A 254 -29.37 -63.15 -51.70
N VAL A 255 -28.68 -62.73 -50.64
CA VAL A 255 -28.49 -63.54 -49.44
C VAL A 255 -29.51 -63.05 -48.41
N GLU A 256 -30.66 -63.70 -48.42
CA GLU A 256 -31.68 -63.59 -47.37
C GLU A 256 -31.19 -64.28 -46.08
N VAL A 257 -31.55 -63.66 -44.94
CA VAL A 257 -31.55 -64.21 -43.56
C VAL A 257 -30.22 -64.19 -42.77
N ASN A 258 -29.80 -62.99 -42.34
CA ASN A 258 -28.96 -62.83 -41.14
C ASN A 258 -29.81 -62.31 -39.96
N SER A 259 -29.59 -62.84 -38.75
CA SER A 259 -30.44 -62.72 -37.56
C SER A 259 -30.79 -61.27 -37.16
N GLY A 260 -32.05 -61.02 -36.78
CA GLY A 260 -32.54 -59.68 -36.44
C GLY A 260 -31.83 -59.01 -35.25
N VAL A 261 -31.26 -59.79 -34.32
CA VAL A 261 -30.52 -59.26 -33.15
C VAL A 261 -29.09 -58.86 -33.52
N ALA A 262 -28.39 -59.64 -34.36
CA ALA A 262 -27.07 -59.26 -34.84
C ALA A 262 -27.14 -57.99 -35.71
N GLN A 263 -28.17 -57.89 -36.56
CA GLN A 263 -28.45 -56.67 -37.31
C GLN A 263 -28.73 -55.48 -36.39
N LEU A 264 -29.49 -55.67 -35.30
CA LEU A 264 -29.76 -54.62 -34.32
C LEU A 264 -28.46 -54.16 -33.63
N ARG A 265 -27.61 -55.09 -33.20
CA ARG A 265 -26.32 -54.80 -32.56
C ARG A 265 -25.39 -54.01 -33.49
N GLN A 266 -25.30 -54.37 -34.76
CA GLN A 266 -24.47 -53.67 -35.74
C GLN A 266 -24.84 -52.18 -35.88
N ARG A 267 -26.10 -51.79 -35.64
CA ARG A 267 -26.52 -50.38 -35.68
C ARG A 267 -25.92 -49.53 -34.54
N PHE A 268 -25.44 -50.16 -33.47
CA PHE A 268 -24.81 -49.48 -32.34
C PHE A 268 -23.29 -49.31 -32.51
N VAL A 269 -22.68 -50.10 -33.40
CA VAL A 269 -21.28 -49.92 -33.82
C VAL A 269 -21.19 -48.65 -34.65
N HIS A 270 -20.22 -47.79 -34.33
CA HIS A 270 -20.05 -46.46 -34.93
C HIS A 270 -21.30 -45.57 -34.80
N SER A 271 -22.10 -45.78 -33.76
CA SER A 271 -23.39 -45.08 -33.57
C SER A 271 -23.30 -43.56 -33.46
N ILE A 272 -22.14 -43.01 -33.08
CA ILE A 272 -21.91 -41.56 -32.93
C ILE A 272 -21.36 -40.88 -34.19
N TYR A 273 -21.03 -41.63 -35.25
CA TYR A 273 -20.55 -41.08 -36.50
C TYR A 273 -21.71 -40.49 -37.32
N PRO A 274 -21.47 -39.54 -38.25
CA PRO A 274 -22.52 -38.96 -39.07
C PRO A 274 -23.35 -40.02 -39.81
N GLY A 275 -24.67 -40.01 -39.62
CA GLY A 275 -25.60 -41.03 -40.15
C GLY A 275 -25.79 -42.27 -39.26
N GLY A 276 -25.13 -42.32 -38.09
CA GLY A 276 -25.32 -43.33 -37.07
C GLY A 276 -26.63 -43.18 -36.28
N LEU A 277 -26.87 -44.09 -35.33
CA LEU A 277 -28.10 -44.15 -34.56
C LEU A 277 -28.23 -43.03 -33.51
N VAL A 278 -27.12 -42.45 -33.04
CA VAL A 278 -27.13 -41.34 -32.08
C VAL A 278 -27.38 -40.04 -32.85
N GLY A 279 -28.39 -39.27 -32.45
CA GLY A 279 -28.71 -37.97 -33.06
C GLY A 279 -27.76 -36.84 -32.65
N ASP A 280 -28.24 -35.60 -32.61
CA ASP A 280 -27.38 -34.41 -32.47
C ASP A 280 -26.57 -34.40 -31.16
N ARG A 281 -25.24 -34.31 -31.30
CA ARG A 281 -24.26 -34.41 -30.20
C ARG A 281 -23.62 -33.09 -29.76
N GLU A 282 -24.12 -31.94 -30.25
CA GLU A 282 -23.54 -30.61 -30.01
C GLU A 282 -23.43 -30.20 -28.51
N GLU A 283 -24.22 -30.82 -27.63
CA GLU A 283 -24.23 -30.58 -26.18
C GLU A 283 -23.90 -31.84 -25.35
N VAL A 284 -23.09 -32.77 -25.87
CA VAL A 284 -22.63 -33.93 -25.06
C VAL A 284 -21.47 -33.49 -24.18
N GLU A 285 -21.61 -33.62 -22.86
CA GLU A 285 -20.49 -33.34 -21.95
C GLU A 285 -19.59 -34.57 -21.75
N PRO A 286 -18.31 -34.39 -21.37
CA PRO A 286 -17.35 -35.49 -21.20
C PRO A 286 -17.82 -36.57 -20.22
N ALA A 287 -17.40 -37.81 -20.48
CA ALA A 287 -17.70 -38.98 -19.66
C ALA A 287 -17.32 -38.82 -18.17
N SER A 288 -16.27 -38.03 -17.87
CA SER A 288 -15.87 -37.70 -16.50
C SER A 288 -16.96 -36.96 -15.71
N GLY A 289 -17.84 -36.22 -16.38
CA GLY A 289 -18.97 -35.50 -15.77
C GLY A 289 -20.21 -36.37 -15.51
N PHE A 290 -20.26 -37.59 -16.07
CA PHE A 290 -21.45 -38.45 -16.01
C PHE A 290 -21.96 -38.76 -14.58
N PRO A 291 -21.11 -39.09 -13.58
CA PRO A 291 -21.61 -39.45 -12.25
C PRO A 291 -22.40 -38.35 -11.58
N LEU A 292 -21.86 -37.14 -11.60
CA LEU A 292 -22.48 -35.96 -11.00
C LEU A 292 -23.75 -35.58 -11.77
N ARG A 293 -23.72 -35.62 -13.11
CA ARG A 293 -24.90 -35.38 -13.94
C ARG A 293 -26.03 -36.37 -13.61
N ALA A 294 -25.71 -37.66 -13.54
CA ALA A 294 -26.67 -38.70 -13.26
C ALA A 294 -27.29 -38.54 -11.85
N GLU A 295 -26.47 -38.24 -10.85
CA GLU A 295 -26.91 -38.04 -9.47
C GLU A 295 -27.82 -36.80 -9.35
N GLU A 296 -27.40 -35.66 -9.92
CA GLU A 296 -28.14 -34.41 -9.86
C GLU A 296 -29.47 -34.49 -10.60
N ILE A 297 -29.48 -35.02 -11.84
CA ILE A 297 -30.71 -35.23 -12.59
C ILE A 297 -31.67 -36.12 -11.81
N TRP A 298 -31.17 -37.22 -11.22
CA TRP A 298 -32.02 -38.11 -10.44
C TRP A 298 -32.57 -37.44 -9.18
N LYS A 299 -31.74 -36.71 -8.42
CA LYS A 299 -32.15 -35.95 -7.24
C LYS A 299 -33.26 -34.96 -7.58
N ILE A 300 -33.11 -34.24 -8.68
CA ILE A 300 -34.09 -33.28 -9.18
C ILE A 300 -35.40 -33.94 -9.59
N ILE A 301 -35.33 -35.06 -10.31
CA ILE A 301 -36.52 -35.82 -10.72
C ILE A 301 -37.25 -36.39 -9.49
N LYS A 302 -36.49 -36.75 -8.45
CA LYS A 302 -37.02 -37.26 -7.19
C LYS A 302 -37.65 -36.16 -6.33
N ASP A 303 -37.02 -34.99 -6.26
CA ASP A 303 -37.43 -33.87 -5.40
C ASP A 303 -38.55 -33.02 -6.04
N ASN A 304 -38.59 -32.91 -7.37
CA ASN A 304 -39.61 -32.15 -8.08
C ASN A 304 -40.84 -33.00 -8.40
N ARG A 305 -41.98 -32.64 -7.80
CA ARG A 305 -43.28 -33.16 -8.25
C ARG A 305 -43.72 -32.61 -9.61
N ASP A 306 -43.23 -31.42 -10.00
CA ASP A 306 -43.66 -30.66 -11.20
C ASP A 306 -42.57 -30.40 -12.26
N LEU A 307 -41.38 -30.99 -12.08
CA LEU A 307 -40.20 -30.95 -12.99
C LEU A 307 -39.91 -29.58 -13.65
N ASP A 308 -39.17 -28.71 -12.94
CA ASP A 308 -38.69 -27.43 -13.49
C ASP A 308 -37.21 -27.51 -13.95
N LEU A 309 -36.97 -28.07 -15.13
CA LEU A 309 -35.63 -28.39 -15.66
C LEU A 309 -34.75 -27.19 -16.13
N PRO A 310 -35.28 -25.99 -16.46
CA PRO A 310 -34.44 -24.81 -16.68
C PRO A 310 -33.63 -24.41 -15.43
N ALA A 311 -34.24 -24.50 -14.24
CA ALA A 311 -33.55 -24.24 -12.98
C ALA A 311 -32.41 -25.24 -12.72
N VAL A 312 -32.57 -26.47 -13.19
CA VAL A 312 -31.59 -27.56 -13.08
C VAL A 312 -30.37 -27.29 -13.93
N LYS A 313 -30.56 -26.92 -15.21
CA LYS A 313 -29.45 -26.56 -16.11
C LYS A 313 -28.62 -25.40 -15.54
N VAL A 314 -29.30 -24.37 -15.01
CA VAL A 314 -28.65 -23.22 -14.36
C VAL A 314 -27.92 -23.64 -13.09
N MET A 315 -28.50 -24.54 -12.29
CA MET A 315 -27.87 -25.06 -11.06
C MET A 315 -26.60 -25.87 -11.36
N VAL A 316 -26.64 -26.83 -12.29
CA VAL A 316 -25.46 -27.63 -12.68
C VAL A 316 -24.35 -26.72 -13.24
N ALA A 317 -24.71 -25.79 -14.13
CA ALA A 317 -23.79 -24.79 -14.64
C ALA A 317 -23.17 -23.97 -13.50
N THR A 318 -23.95 -23.62 -12.47
CA THR A 318 -23.49 -22.82 -11.33
C THR A 318 -22.44 -23.56 -10.52
N VAL A 319 -22.68 -24.82 -10.17
CA VAL A 319 -21.75 -25.65 -9.41
C VAL A 319 -20.47 -25.88 -10.21
N ARG A 320 -20.58 -26.27 -11.49
CA ARG A 320 -19.40 -26.53 -12.33
C ARG A 320 -18.56 -25.30 -12.62
N CYS A 321 -19.19 -24.19 -12.99
CA CYS A 321 -18.47 -22.95 -13.21
C CYS A 321 -17.78 -22.46 -11.94
N GLU A 322 -18.31 -22.76 -10.76
CA GLU A 322 -17.69 -22.43 -9.47
C GLU A 322 -16.51 -23.35 -9.14
N GLU A 323 -16.63 -24.66 -9.36
CA GLU A 323 -15.53 -25.61 -9.20
C GLU A 323 -14.34 -25.27 -10.10
N ILE A 324 -14.60 -25.05 -11.39
CA ILE A 324 -13.57 -24.68 -12.37
C ILE A 324 -12.93 -23.35 -11.98
N ALA A 325 -13.73 -22.34 -11.63
CA ALA A 325 -13.19 -21.06 -11.15
C ALA A 325 -12.31 -21.25 -9.89
N GLY A 326 -12.75 -22.06 -8.93
CA GLY A 326 -12.00 -22.38 -7.73
C GLY A 326 -10.68 -23.10 -8.01
N GLU A 327 -10.67 -24.01 -8.98
CA GLU A 327 -9.46 -24.70 -9.45
C GLU A 327 -8.49 -23.71 -10.11
N LYS A 328 -8.95 -22.89 -11.07
CA LYS A 328 -8.10 -21.89 -11.73
C LYS A 328 -7.53 -20.86 -10.76
N LEU A 329 -8.33 -20.43 -9.78
CA LEU A 329 -7.83 -19.55 -8.72
C LEU A 329 -6.73 -20.21 -7.89
N LYS A 330 -6.88 -21.50 -7.55
CA LYS A 330 -5.84 -22.25 -6.83
C LYS A 330 -4.57 -22.36 -7.67
N CYS A 331 -4.67 -22.73 -8.95
CA CYS A 331 -3.53 -22.77 -9.86
C CYS A 331 -2.81 -21.42 -9.92
N PHE A 332 -3.56 -20.32 -10.09
CA PHE A 332 -3.01 -18.97 -10.05
C PHE A 332 -2.27 -18.65 -8.73
N THR A 333 -2.83 -19.03 -7.58
CA THR A 333 -2.17 -18.75 -6.28
C THR A 333 -0.84 -19.49 -6.10
N PHE A 334 -0.64 -20.61 -6.79
CA PHE A 334 0.58 -21.42 -6.74
C PHE A 334 1.44 -21.31 -8.00
N ASP A 335 1.10 -20.42 -8.92
CA ASP A 335 1.89 -20.17 -10.14
C ASP A 335 3.32 -19.71 -9.78
N GLU A 336 4.31 -20.35 -10.40
CA GLU A 336 5.72 -20.12 -10.07
C GLU A 336 6.18 -18.70 -10.41
N ASP A 337 5.75 -18.17 -11.56
CA ASP A 337 6.11 -16.83 -12.02
C ASP A 337 5.47 -15.76 -11.13
N TRP A 338 4.20 -15.94 -10.76
CA TRP A 338 3.51 -15.10 -9.80
C TRP A 338 4.20 -15.12 -8.42
N LEU A 339 4.52 -16.30 -7.88
CA LEU A 339 5.15 -16.41 -6.56
C LEU A 339 6.56 -15.79 -6.54
N LYS A 340 7.34 -15.96 -7.60
CA LYS A 340 8.65 -15.33 -7.76
C LYS A 340 8.52 -13.80 -7.79
N MET A 341 7.55 -13.28 -8.55
CA MET A 341 7.31 -11.84 -8.63
C MET A 341 6.82 -11.29 -7.29
N LYS A 342 5.88 -11.95 -6.62
CA LYS A 342 5.40 -11.58 -5.28
C LYS A 342 6.54 -11.48 -4.26
N LYS A 343 7.48 -12.43 -4.26
CA LYS A 343 8.68 -12.37 -3.40
C LYS A 343 9.62 -11.22 -3.77
N THR A 344 9.76 -10.93 -5.06
CA THR A 344 10.65 -9.85 -5.53
C THR A 344 10.10 -8.48 -5.12
N VAL A 345 8.79 -8.26 -5.29
CA VAL A 345 8.10 -7.02 -4.92
C VAL A 345 8.22 -6.68 -3.43
N GLN A 346 8.36 -7.67 -2.56
CA GLN A 346 8.59 -7.42 -1.14
C GLN A 346 9.90 -6.64 -0.88
N ASN A 347 10.91 -6.81 -1.72
CA ASN A 347 12.23 -6.21 -1.54
C ASN A 347 12.44 -4.95 -2.40
N CYS A 348 11.93 -4.93 -3.63
CA CYS A 348 12.18 -3.84 -4.57
C CYS A 348 11.08 -3.71 -5.63
N PRO A 349 10.97 -2.54 -6.30
CA PRO A 349 10.06 -2.40 -7.43
C PRO A 349 10.52 -3.26 -8.60
N VAL A 350 9.56 -3.89 -9.28
CA VAL A 350 9.76 -4.82 -10.41
C VAL A 350 9.24 -4.15 -11.67
N SER A 351 10.10 -4.05 -12.68
CA SER A 351 9.71 -3.52 -14.00
C SER A 351 8.88 -4.55 -14.77
N GLY A 352 7.87 -4.08 -15.51
CA GLY A 352 6.93 -4.90 -16.25
C GLY A 352 5.89 -5.59 -15.38
N PHE A 353 5.73 -5.19 -14.12
CA PHE A 353 4.86 -5.90 -13.16
C PHE A 353 3.41 -5.98 -13.63
N GLY A 354 2.83 -4.87 -14.06
CA GLY A 354 1.44 -4.80 -14.49
C GLY A 354 1.18 -5.70 -15.70
N GLY A 355 2.07 -5.63 -16.70
CA GLY A 355 2.00 -6.48 -17.89
C GLY A 355 2.17 -7.97 -17.59
N ALA A 356 3.14 -8.33 -16.73
CA ALA A 356 3.38 -9.72 -16.34
C ALA A 356 2.19 -10.32 -15.58
N VAL A 357 1.65 -9.59 -14.58
CA VAL A 357 0.45 -10.03 -13.85
C VAL A 357 -0.75 -10.14 -14.80
N SER A 358 -0.94 -9.15 -15.67
CA SER A 358 -2.06 -9.16 -16.63
C SER A 358 -1.97 -10.35 -17.57
N SER A 359 -0.76 -10.72 -18.02
CA SER A 359 -0.54 -11.91 -18.86
C SER A 359 -0.87 -13.21 -18.12
N ILE A 360 -0.45 -13.35 -16.85
CA ILE A 360 -0.76 -14.55 -16.05
C ILE A 360 -2.27 -14.65 -15.79
N LEU A 361 -2.92 -13.55 -15.43
CA LEU A 361 -4.38 -13.51 -15.25
C LEU A 361 -5.11 -13.90 -16.54
N GLU A 362 -4.68 -13.39 -17.68
CA GLU A 362 -5.30 -13.70 -18.98
C GLU A 362 -5.16 -15.18 -19.35
N THR A 363 -4.01 -15.80 -19.05
CA THR A 363 -3.83 -17.25 -19.22
C THR A 363 -4.91 -18.03 -18.47
N TYR A 364 -5.10 -17.79 -17.18
CA TYR A 364 -6.09 -18.54 -16.38
C TYR A 364 -7.55 -18.18 -16.71
N LEU A 365 -7.83 -16.93 -17.06
CA LEU A 365 -9.16 -16.54 -17.53
C LEU A 365 -9.51 -17.18 -18.87
N SER A 366 -8.55 -17.28 -19.80
CA SER A 366 -8.76 -17.94 -21.10
C SER A 366 -8.94 -19.45 -20.95
N GLU A 367 -8.22 -20.09 -20.02
CA GLU A 367 -8.43 -21.51 -19.70
C GLU A 367 -9.82 -21.75 -19.11
N TYR A 368 -10.27 -20.89 -18.20
CA TYR A 368 -11.62 -20.91 -17.66
C TYR A 368 -12.65 -20.81 -18.80
N ASP A 369 -12.51 -19.79 -19.66
CA ASP A 369 -13.43 -19.52 -20.78
C ASP A 369 -13.54 -20.72 -21.75
N ARG A 370 -12.43 -21.43 -21.98
CA ARG A 370 -12.40 -22.66 -22.80
C ARG A 370 -13.16 -23.82 -22.15
N GLU A 371 -13.04 -23.99 -20.85
CA GLU A 371 -13.66 -25.10 -20.12
C GLU A 371 -15.16 -24.91 -19.90
N VAL A 372 -15.62 -23.65 -19.75
CA VAL A 372 -17.03 -23.34 -19.49
C VAL A 372 -17.85 -23.04 -20.75
N VAL A 373 -17.28 -23.25 -21.93
CA VAL A 373 -17.88 -22.78 -23.20
C VAL A 373 -19.28 -23.37 -23.48
N TYR A 374 -19.57 -24.54 -22.90
CA TYR A 374 -20.83 -25.29 -23.09
C TYR A 374 -21.90 -24.98 -22.03
N PHE A 375 -21.57 -24.22 -20.98
CA PHE A 375 -22.50 -23.86 -19.91
C PHE A 375 -23.29 -22.59 -20.22
N ASP A 376 -24.31 -22.33 -19.40
CA ASP A 376 -25.13 -21.14 -19.50
C ASP A 376 -24.29 -19.84 -19.48
N GLN A 377 -24.60 -18.94 -20.41
CA GLN A 377 -23.86 -17.70 -20.65
C GLN A 377 -23.91 -16.75 -19.46
N GLU A 378 -25.05 -16.64 -18.77
CA GLU A 378 -25.19 -15.72 -17.64
C GLU A 378 -24.42 -16.24 -16.43
N VAL A 379 -24.55 -17.54 -16.16
CA VAL A 379 -23.84 -18.22 -15.07
C VAL A 379 -22.33 -18.13 -15.25
N ARG A 380 -21.81 -18.49 -16.43
CA ARG A 380 -20.36 -18.48 -16.67
C ARG A 380 -19.80 -17.06 -16.60
N ASN A 381 -20.50 -16.04 -17.12
CA ASN A 381 -20.05 -14.66 -17.03
C ASN A 381 -20.08 -14.11 -15.61
N ALA A 382 -21.07 -14.52 -14.80
CA ALA A 382 -21.13 -14.17 -13.38
C ALA A 382 -19.96 -14.80 -12.61
N LYS A 383 -19.70 -16.09 -12.83
CA LYS A 383 -18.60 -16.82 -12.17
C LYS A 383 -17.22 -16.38 -12.65
N ARG A 384 -17.05 -16.02 -13.94
CA ARG A 384 -15.84 -15.38 -14.48
C ARG A 384 -15.51 -14.07 -13.78
N ARG A 385 -16.51 -13.20 -13.55
CA ARG A 385 -16.33 -11.95 -12.80
C ARG A 385 -15.90 -12.20 -11.35
N LEU A 386 -16.49 -13.21 -10.71
CA LEU A 386 -16.12 -13.61 -9.35
C LEU A 386 -14.68 -14.15 -9.28
N LEU A 387 -14.27 -14.97 -10.25
CA LEU A 387 -12.90 -15.46 -10.40
C LEU A 387 -11.92 -14.30 -10.51
N LEU A 388 -12.17 -13.35 -11.41
CA LEU A 388 -11.33 -12.16 -11.60
C LEU A 388 -11.24 -11.34 -10.30
N SER A 389 -12.37 -11.08 -9.64
CA SER A 389 -12.40 -10.34 -8.37
C SER A 389 -11.53 -11.02 -7.30
N ASN A 390 -11.64 -12.34 -7.16
CA ASN A 390 -10.87 -13.10 -6.18
C ASN A 390 -9.37 -13.13 -6.53
N ALA A 391 -9.03 -13.27 -7.81
CA ALA A 391 -7.63 -13.22 -8.26
C ALA A 391 -7.01 -11.84 -8.02
N LEU A 392 -7.75 -10.76 -8.29
CA LEU A 392 -7.32 -9.39 -7.96
C LEU A 392 -7.13 -9.20 -6.46
N MET A 393 -7.97 -9.78 -5.59
CA MET A 393 -7.74 -9.72 -4.14
C MET A 393 -6.40 -10.35 -3.72
N VAL A 394 -5.98 -11.44 -4.36
CA VAL A 394 -4.68 -12.09 -4.09
C VAL A 394 -3.51 -11.19 -4.50
N VAL A 395 -3.66 -10.43 -5.59
CA VAL A 395 -2.63 -9.53 -6.13
C VAL A 395 -2.54 -8.21 -5.38
N ARG A 396 -3.64 -7.77 -4.75
CA ARG A 396 -3.78 -6.42 -4.19
C ARG A 396 -2.64 -5.99 -3.27
N ASP A 397 -2.25 -6.86 -2.35
CA ASP A 397 -1.18 -6.59 -1.38
C ASP A 397 0.18 -6.36 -2.07
N ALA A 398 0.49 -7.13 -3.11
CA ALA A 398 1.71 -6.95 -3.89
C ALA A 398 1.66 -5.65 -4.71
N TYR A 399 0.51 -5.30 -5.29
CA TYR A 399 0.33 -4.04 -6.02
C TYR A 399 0.50 -2.83 -5.10
N ASP A 400 -0.11 -2.84 -3.90
CA ASP A 400 0.05 -1.76 -2.93
C ASP A 400 1.51 -1.66 -2.43
N THR A 401 2.19 -2.80 -2.24
CA THR A 401 3.62 -2.84 -1.90
C THR A 401 4.49 -2.25 -3.01
N MET A 402 4.19 -2.57 -4.27
CA MET A 402 4.87 -1.99 -5.43
C MET A 402 4.76 -0.46 -5.45
N LEU A 403 3.53 0.05 -5.30
CA LEU A 403 3.28 1.50 -5.26
C LEU A 403 3.99 2.17 -4.07
N MET A 404 4.04 1.49 -2.91
CA MET A 404 4.77 1.97 -1.74
C MET A 404 6.28 2.07 -1.97
N HIS A 405 6.87 1.15 -2.72
CA HIS A 405 8.29 1.22 -3.09
C HIS A 405 8.56 2.34 -4.10
N LEU A 406 7.73 2.47 -5.14
CA LEU A 406 7.82 3.57 -6.11
C LEU A 406 7.70 4.93 -5.41
N TYR A 407 6.74 5.04 -4.50
CA TYR A 407 6.56 6.20 -3.63
C TYR A 407 7.82 6.52 -2.83
N SER A 408 8.32 5.54 -2.06
CA SER A 408 9.44 5.74 -1.14
C SER A 408 10.73 6.09 -1.87
N ASN A 409 10.99 5.41 -3.00
CA ASN A 409 12.16 5.69 -3.84
C ASN A 409 12.10 7.09 -4.43
N THR A 410 10.94 7.50 -4.96
CA THR A 410 10.75 8.83 -5.54
C THR A 410 10.89 9.92 -4.48
N PHE A 411 10.24 9.75 -3.33
CA PHE A 411 10.30 10.70 -2.23
C PHE A 411 11.72 10.85 -1.67
N ASN A 412 12.42 9.74 -1.44
CA ASN A 412 13.80 9.78 -0.95
C ASN A 412 14.72 10.47 -1.96
N ARG A 413 14.54 10.22 -3.26
CA ARG A 413 15.33 10.86 -4.30
C ARG A 413 15.07 12.38 -4.37
N PHE A 414 13.81 12.80 -4.24
CA PHE A 414 13.46 14.22 -4.13
C PHE A 414 14.14 14.85 -2.90
N LYS A 415 14.05 14.19 -1.74
CA LYS A 415 14.69 14.65 -0.51
C LYS A 415 16.21 14.79 -0.65
N THR A 416 16.90 13.79 -1.18
CA THR A 416 18.35 13.84 -1.40
C THR A 416 18.73 14.96 -2.38
N SER A 417 17.97 15.13 -3.46
CA SER A 417 18.19 16.19 -4.45
C SER A 417 18.00 17.58 -3.85
N LEU A 418 16.99 17.74 -2.99
CA LEU A 418 16.83 18.95 -2.19
C LEU A 418 18.02 19.12 -1.24
N GLU A 419 18.41 18.15 -0.44
CA GLU A 419 19.50 18.32 0.54
C GLU A 419 20.83 18.71 -0.12
N GLN A 420 21.11 18.21 -1.32
CA GLN A 420 22.34 18.49 -2.08
C GLN A 420 22.36 19.86 -2.77
N SER A 421 21.21 20.50 -2.98
CA SER A 421 21.15 21.77 -3.70
C SER A 421 21.81 22.91 -2.89
N GLN A 422 22.82 23.57 -3.46
CA GLN A 422 23.43 24.78 -2.88
C GLN A 422 22.87 26.08 -3.45
N ASN A 423 21.94 25.99 -4.42
CA ASN A 423 21.41 27.15 -5.13
C ASN A 423 20.60 28.06 -4.20
N GLU A 424 20.58 29.36 -4.53
CA GLU A 424 19.78 30.39 -3.85
C GLU A 424 18.94 31.18 -4.85
N GLY A 425 17.88 31.84 -4.37
CA GLY A 425 17.02 32.68 -5.20
C GLY A 425 16.32 31.91 -6.33
N GLN A 426 16.21 32.54 -7.49
CA GLN A 426 15.52 31.98 -8.67
C GLN A 426 16.16 30.68 -9.20
N GLN A 427 17.47 30.49 -9.02
CA GLN A 427 18.14 29.24 -9.41
C GLN A 427 17.71 28.05 -8.54
N TYR A 428 17.36 28.32 -7.28
CA TYR A 428 16.82 27.32 -6.38
C TYR A 428 15.39 26.93 -6.74
N VAL A 429 14.55 27.92 -7.07
CA VAL A 429 13.18 27.71 -7.57
C VAL A 429 13.20 26.85 -8.84
N ALA A 430 14.03 27.22 -9.83
CA ALA A 430 14.17 26.45 -11.07
C ALA A 430 14.62 25.00 -10.83
N ALA A 431 15.54 24.78 -9.88
CA ALA A 431 15.95 23.43 -9.50
C ALA A 431 14.81 22.62 -8.86
N ILE A 432 14.00 23.23 -7.99
CA ILE A 432 12.82 22.57 -7.41
C ILE A 432 11.82 22.19 -8.50
N HIS A 433 11.52 23.10 -9.44
CA HIS A 433 10.64 22.78 -10.58
C HIS A 433 11.16 21.59 -11.39
N PHE A 434 12.46 21.54 -11.65
CA PHE A 434 13.07 20.43 -12.37
C PHE A 434 12.96 19.11 -11.61
N TYR A 435 13.31 19.10 -10.32
CA TYR A 435 13.25 17.88 -9.50
C TYR A 435 11.81 17.41 -9.29
N SER A 436 10.86 18.32 -9.03
CA SER A 436 9.46 17.94 -8.85
C SER A 436 8.88 17.33 -10.14
N GLN A 437 9.11 17.94 -11.30
CA GLN A 437 8.68 17.38 -12.58
C GLN A 437 9.34 16.03 -12.89
N LEU A 438 10.64 15.89 -12.64
CA LEU A 438 11.37 14.64 -12.86
C LEU A 438 10.84 13.52 -11.96
N CYS A 439 10.65 13.80 -10.67
CA CYS A 439 10.09 12.85 -9.71
C CYS A 439 8.66 12.44 -10.07
N MET A 440 7.81 13.40 -10.45
CA MET A 440 6.44 13.10 -10.86
C MET A 440 6.40 12.26 -12.13
N ARG A 441 7.23 12.54 -13.14
CA ARG A 441 7.29 11.72 -14.36
C ARG A 441 7.74 10.30 -14.10
N GLU A 442 8.78 10.11 -13.29
CA GLU A 442 9.25 8.76 -12.97
C GLU A 442 8.24 7.97 -12.14
N PHE A 443 7.55 8.64 -11.22
CA PHE A 443 6.47 8.01 -10.46
C PHE A 443 5.29 7.63 -11.37
N ASP A 444 4.83 8.56 -12.21
CA ASP A 444 3.72 8.33 -13.13
C ASP A 444 4.07 7.19 -14.12
N GLN A 445 5.30 7.14 -14.66
CA GLN A 445 5.77 6.06 -15.51
C GLN A 445 5.86 4.70 -14.78
N GLY A 446 6.31 4.70 -13.53
CA GLY A 446 6.32 3.50 -12.70
C GLY A 446 4.90 3.00 -12.38
N CYS A 447 3.95 3.91 -12.18
CA CYS A 447 2.54 3.56 -11.98
C CYS A 447 1.89 2.99 -13.26
N GLU A 448 2.23 3.53 -14.44
CA GLU A 448 1.78 2.99 -15.73
C GLU A 448 2.31 1.57 -15.96
N ASP A 449 3.59 1.32 -15.65
CA ASP A 449 4.21 -0.01 -15.74
C ASP A 449 3.61 -1.02 -14.75
N ALA A 450 3.18 -0.56 -13.58
CA ALA A 450 2.52 -1.39 -12.57
C ALA A 450 1.01 -1.61 -12.82
N ALA A 451 0.41 -0.93 -13.80
CA ALA A 451 -1.03 -0.99 -14.05
C ALA A 451 -1.46 -2.36 -14.58
N ILE A 452 -2.46 -2.96 -13.92
CA ILE A 452 -3.02 -4.26 -14.30
C ILE A 452 -4.26 -4.02 -15.15
N GLN A 453 -4.27 -4.55 -16.38
CA GLN A 453 -5.29 -4.29 -17.40
C GLN A 453 -6.69 -4.72 -16.95
N GLN A 454 -6.79 -5.83 -16.21
CA GLN A 454 -8.06 -6.36 -15.72
C GLN A 454 -8.59 -5.67 -14.45
N SER A 455 -7.91 -4.61 -13.96
CA SER A 455 -8.28 -3.90 -12.73
C SER A 455 -8.66 -2.44 -12.99
N GLU A 456 -9.57 -1.90 -12.17
CA GLU A 456 -9.90 -0.46 -12.15
C GLU A 456 -9.05 0.33 -11.13
N TRP A 457 -7.93 -0.22 -10.69
CA TRP A 457 -7.13 0.38 -9.64
C TRP A 457 -6.39 1.62 -10.15
N ASN A 458 -6.42 2.69 -9.34
CA ASN A 458 -5.68 3.92 -9.62
C ASN A 458 -4.64 4.19 -8.54
N ALA A 459 -3.56 4.85 -8.95
CA ALA A 459 -2.49 5.30 -8.06
C ALA A 459 -2.70 6.74 -7.55
N SER A 460 -3.89 7.34 -7.77
CA SER A 460 -4.14 8.76 -7.45
C SER A 460 -3.92 9.08 -5.98
N LYS A 461 -4.37 8.20 -5.07
CA LYS A 461 -4.15 8.34 -3.62
C LYS A 461 -2.68 8.41 -3.25
N PHE A 462 -1.84 7.57 -3.88
CA PHE A 462 -0.39 7.59 -3.65
C PHE A 462 0.26 8.82 -4.26
N ARG A 463 -0.22 9.25 -5.43
CA ARG A 463 0.22 10.46 -6.12
C ARG A 463 -0.05 11.73 -5.32
N GLU A 464 -1.27 11.88 -4.80
CA GLU A 464 -1.69 12.98 -3.93
C GLU A 464 -0.87 13.01 -2.64
N LYS A 465 -0.68 11.84 -2.01
CA LYS A 465 0.17 11.69 -0.84
C LYS A 465 1.62 12.11 -1.12
N LEU A 466 2.17 11.70 -2.26
CA LEU A 466 3.54 12.04 -2.66
C LEU A 466 3.72 13.55 -2.82
N ILE A 467 2.76 14.21 -3.46
CA ILE A 467 2.75 15.68 -3.60
C ILE A 467 2.74 16.34 -2.22
N CYS A 468 1.86 15.91 -1.31
CA CYS A 468 1.77 16.46 0.04
C CYS A 468 3.07 16.31 0.85
N ASP A 469 3.73 15.16 0.77
CA ASP A 469 4.97 14.89 1.50
C ASP A 469 6.15 15.66 0.89
N MET A 470 6.26 15.73 -0.45
CA MET A 470 7.27 16.56 -1.14
C MET A 470 7.12 18.05 -0.78
N LEU A 471 5.89 18.56 -0.73
CA LEU A 471 5.60 19.92 -0.30
C LEU A 471 5.98 20.16 1.17
N SER A 472 5.71 19.19 2.04
CA SER A 472 6.03 19.28 3.47
C SER A 472 7.54 19.30 3.71
N GLU A 473 8.30 18.49 2.97
CA GLU A 473 9.77 18.50 2.99
C GLU A 473 10.32 19.84 2.47
N MET A 474 9.75 20.37 1.37
CA MET A 474 10.09 21.69 0.86
C MET A 474 9.83 22.79 1.91
N MET A 475 8.66 22.77 2.56
CA MET A 475 8.33 23.71 3.64
C MET A 475 9.32 23.60 4.81
N ALA A 476 9.68 22.39 5.24
CA ALA A 476 10.67 22.19 6.30
C ALA A 476 12.03 22.81 5.95
N LYS A 477 12.44 22.68 4.69
CA LYS A 477 13.68 23.28 4.19
C LYS A 477 13.63 24.81 4.16
N TYR A 478 12.53 25.41 3.72
CA TYR A 478 12.34 26.86 3.79
C TYR A 478 12.29 27.38 5.23
N LYS A 479 11.60 26.68 6.15
CA LYS A 479 11.63 27.00 7.60
C LYS A 479 13.07 27.00 8.12
N LYS A 480 13.88 25.99 7.77
CA LYS A 480 15.30 25.92 8.14
C LYS A 480 16.14 27.05 7.54
N ARG A 481 15.82 27.52 6.33
CA ARG A 481 16.48 28.70 5.71
C ARG A 481 16.13 29.98 6.47
N ILE A 482 14.85 30.23 6.74
CA ILE A 482 14.38 31.37 7.54
C ILE A 482 15.04 31.37 8.92
N THR A 483 15.06 30.22 9.60
CA THR A 483 15.72 30.10 10.91
C THR A 483 17.20 30.45 10.87
N ARG A 484 17.95 29.96 9.86
CA ARG A 484 19.36 30.29 9.69
C ARG A 484 19.60 31.77 9.38
N ALA A 485 18.74 32.38 8.55
CA ALA A 485 18.88 33.78 8.15
C ALA A 485 18.56 34.76 9.29
N LEU A 486 17.51 34.48 10.07
CA LEU A 486 17.02 35.40 11.10
C LEU A 486 17.70 35.21 12.46
N ALA A 487 17.88 33.96 12.93
CA ALA A 487 18.22 33.71 14.34
C ALA A 487 19.46 34.46 14.84
N LYS A 488 20.59 34.36 14.12
CA LYS A 488 21.85 35.00 14.53
C LYS A 488 21.84 36.52 14.33
N ARG A 489 21.20 36.99 13.25
CA ARG A 489 21.15 38.43 12.92
C ARG A 489 20.25 39.20 13.89
N VAL A 490 19.09 38.63 14.21
CA VAL A 490 18.17 39.18 15.23
C VAL A 490 18.84 39.20 16.60
N GLU A 491 19.52 38.11 17.00
CA GLU A 491 20.25 38.07 18.27
C GLU A 491 21.33 39.17 18.33
N SER A 492 22.10 39.36 17.25
CA SER A 492 23.10 40.43 17.17
C SER A 492 22.49 41.84 17.24
N LEU A 493 21.35 42.09 16.60
CA LEU A 493 20.67 43.39 16.65
C LEU A 493 20.11 43.68 18.05
N LEU A 494 19.52 42.67 18.70
CA LEU A 494 19.04 42.77 20.08
C LEU A 494 20.20 42.93 21.08
N GLU A 495 21.36 42.36 20.79
CA GLU A 495 22.57 42.55 21.61
C GLU A 495 23.18 43.95 21.47
N ALA A 496 23.13 44.53 20.27
CA ALA A 496 23.51 45.92 20.06
C ALA A 496 22.55 46.85 20.81
N GLY A 497 21.22 46.71 20.68
CA GLY A 497 20.27 47.54 21.42
C GLY A 497 20.38 49.03 21.05
N GLU A 498 20.53 49.33 19.77
CA GLU A 498 20.51 50.67 19.19
C GLU A 498 19.07 51.22 19.10
N ARG A 499 18.92 52.53 18.88
CA ARG A 499 17.59 53.18 18.88
C ARG A 499 16.65 52.64 17.79
N ASP A 500 17.20 52.24 16.65
CA ASP A 500 16.49 51.71 15.50
C ASP A 500 16.41 50.17 15.49
N THR A 501 16.79 49.49 16.59
CA THR A 501 16.85 48.01 16.67
C THR A 501 15.61 47.33 16.10
N TRP A 502 14.41 47.77 16.50
CA TRP A 502 13.16 47.17 16.04
C TRP A 502 12.83 47.52 14.58
N ALA A 503 13.20 48.70 14.09
CA ALA A 503 13.05 49.06 12.68
C ALA A 503 13.98 48.21 11.78
N SER A 504 15.23 48.04 12.21
CA SER A 504 16.21 47.16 11.56
C SER A 504 15.78 45.69 11.58
N ILE A 505 15.17 45.22 12.67
CA ILE A 505 14.58 43.87 12.77
C ILE A 505 13.37 43.71 11.84
N ARG A 506 12.48 44.70 11.73
CA ARG A 506 11.32 44.65 10.81
C ARG A 506 11.75 44.57 9.35
N ASN A 507 12.66 45.46 8.93
CA ASN A 507 13.19 45.44 7.57
C ASN A 507 13.88 44.09 7.26
N LEU A 508 14.65 43.55 8.21
CA LEU A 508 15.28 42.24 8.07
C LEU A 508 14.23 41.12 7.96
N PHE A 509 13.21 41.15 8.82
CA PHE A 509 12.13 40.17 8.84
C PHE A 509 11.34 40.19 7.52
N GLU A 510 10.90 41.35 7.08
CA GLU A 510 10.07 41.53 5.88
C GLU A 510 10.85 41.12 4.63
N CYS A 511 12.08 41.60 4.47
CA CYS A 511 12.91 41.25 3.31
C CYS A 511 13.18 39.74 3.21
N ASN A 512 13.51 39.06 4.32
CA ASN A 512 13.83 37.63 4.27
C ASN A 512 12.58 36.74 4.22
N THR A 513 11.51 37.14 4.90
CA THR A 513 10.28 36.34 4.97
C THR A 513 9.51 36.46 3.66
N GLU A 514 9.31 37.65 3.11
CA GLU A 514 8.60 37.81 1.84
C GLU A 514 9.39 37.27 0.65
N ALA A 515 10.73 37.39 0.66
CA ALA A 515 11.55 36.72 -0.36
C ALA A 515 11.40 35.18 -0.28
N ALA A 516 11.47 34.60 0.92
CA ALA A 516 11.30 33.15 1.09
C ALA A 516 9.88 32.67 0.77
N VAL A 517 8.85 33.47 1.10
CA VAL A 517 7.45 33.17 0.78
C VAL A 517 7.21 33.27 -0.72
N SER A 518 7.75 34.29 -1.40
CA SER A 518 7.65 34.40 -2.86
C SER A 518 8.35 33.23 -3.55
N GLU A 519 9.59 32.90 -3.16
CA GLU A 519 10.32 31.74 -3.69
C GLU A 519 9.56 30.42 -3.46
N PHE A 520 8.95 30.26 -2.28
CA PHE A 520 8.13 29.09 -1.96
C PHE A 520 6.87 29.03 -2.82
N SER A 521 6.13 30.13 -2.95
CA SER A 521 4.91 30.21 -3.74
C SER A 521 5.18 29.89 -5.21
N ASP A 522 6.25 30.45 -5.79
CA ASP A 522 6.67 30.17 -7.16
C ASP A 522 6.99 28.67 -7.33
N ALA A 523 7.81 28.11 -6.45
CA ALA A 523 8.15 26.69 -6.47
C ALA A 523 6.94 25.76 -6.26
N ALA A 524 5.96 26.19 -5.45
CA ALA A 524 4.76 25.43 -5.13
C ALA A 524 3.82 25.28 -6.34
N VAL A 525 3.88 26.19 -7.33
CA VAL A 525 3.13 26.08 -8.59
C VAL A 525 3.46 24.78 -9.32
N SER A 526 4.68 24.25 -9.18
CA SER A 526 5.09 22.99 -9.81
C SER A 526 4.27 21.76 -9.39
N PHE A 527 3.57 21.85 -8.27
CA PHE A 527 2.76 20.78 -7.72
C PHE A 527 1.27 20.86 -8.10
N ASN A 528 0.89 21.81 -8.97
CA ASN A 528 -0.50 22.05 -9.43
C ASN A 528 -1.52 22.24 -8.28
N LEU A 529 -1.10 22.89 -7.19
CA LEU A 529 -1.98 23.21 -6.07
C LEU A 529 -2.90 24.38 -6.37
N ASN A 530 -4.02 24.44 -5.65
CA ASN A 530 -4.90 25.60 -5.68
C ASN A 530 -4.22 26.82 -5.02
N SER A 531 -4.51 28.02 -5.50
CA SER A 531 -3.94 29.26 -4.94
C SER A 531 -4.20 29.39 -3.44
N SER A 532 -5.39 28.99 -2.95
CA SER A 532 -5.73 29.02 -1.52
C SER A 532 -4.88 28.12 -0.64
N GLU A 533 -4.43 26.97 -1.16
CA GLU A 533 -3.58 26.03 -0.42
C GLU A 533 -2.14 26.55 -0.33
N ILE A 534 -1.65 27.14 -1.42
CA ILE A 534 -0.36 27.84 -1.46
C ILE A 534 -0.38 29.01 -0.47
N ASP A 535 -1.47 29.78 -0.44
CA ASP A 535 -1.64 30.91 0.48
C ASP A 535 -1.65 30.46 1.95
N THR A 536 -2.36 29.37 2.27
CA THR A 536 -2.40 28.81 3.62
C THR A 536 -1.01 28.35 4.08
N LYS A 537 -0.27 27.64 3.21
CA LYS A 537 1.11 27.20 3.51
C LYS A 537 2.09 28.38 3.61
N SER A 538 1.88 29.43 2.81
CA SER A 538 2.64 30.68 2.88
C SER A 538 2.39 31.41 4.20
N GLN A 539 1.14 31.44 4.68
CA GLN A 539 0.82 31.95 6.01
C GLN A 539 1.52 31.15 7.12
N HIS A 540 1.59 29.82 7.02
CA HIS A 540 2.34 29.00 7.97
C HIS A 540 3.86 29.32 7.99
N LEU A 541 4.45 29.71 6.86
CA LEU A 541 5.84 30.17 6.81
C LEU A 541 6.01 31.53 7.49
N ARG A 542 5.10 32.48 7.24
CA ARG A 542 5.09 33.80 7.92
C ARG A 542 4.93 33.64 9.43
N GLU A 543 4.03 32.76 9.86
CA GLU A 543 3.80 32.49 11.28
C GLU A 543 5.00 31.80 11.94
N HIS A 544 5.66 30.86 11.25
CA HIS A 544 6.92 30.27 11.73
C HIS A 544 8.01 31.34 11.93
N ALA A 545 8.17 32.26 10.98
CA ALA A 545 9.11 33.37 11.10
C ALA A 545 8.77 34.27 12.30
N ARG A 546 7.49 34.59 12.50
CA ARG A 546 7.00 35.41 13.62
C ARG A 546 7.29 34.74 14.97
N ASN A 547 6.97 33.46 15.10
CA ASN A 547 7.23 32.68 16.31
C ASN A 547 8.73 32.59 16.63
N LEU A 548 9.58 32.45 15.61
CA LEU A 548 11.03 32.48 15.78
C LEU A 548 11.52 33.83 16.32
N LEU A 549 10.99 34.93 15.77
CA LEU A 549 11.32 36.27 16.23
C LEU A 549 10.90 36.47 17.69
N GLU A 550 9.68 36.05 18.04
CA GLU A 550 9.18 36.13 19.41
C GLU A 550 10.04 35.32 20.38
N MET A 551 10.39 34.09 20.02
CA MET A 551 11.28 33.24 20.81
C MET A 551 12.63 33.94 21.07
N LYS A 552 13.26 34.50 20.02
CA LYS A 552 14.54 35.21 20.13
C LYS A 552 14.43 36.50 20.94
N ALA A 553 13.33 37.23 20.80
CA ALA A 553 13.06 38.41 21.60
C ALA A 553 12.89 38.09 23.09
N ARG A 554 12.15 37.02 23.43
CA ARG A 554 12.00 36.52 24.81
C ARG A 554 13.34 36.07 25.40
N GLU A 555 14.17 35.34 24.64
CA GLU A 555 15.52 34.96 25.07
C GLU A 555 16.39 36.18 25.37
N ALA A 556 16.32 37.21 24.52
CA ALA A 556 17.05 38.46 24.72
C ALA A 556 16.53 39.26 25.93
N ALA A 557 15.22 39.26 26.16
CA ALA A 557 14.55 39.94 27.27
C ALA A 557 14.74 39.25 28.63
N ALA A 558 15.40 38.08 28.69
CA ALA A 558 15.69 37.40 29.95
C ALA A 558 16.42 38.34 30.94
N ALA A 559 15.90 38.43 32.16
CA ALA A 559 16.34 39.33 33.23
C ALA A 559 17.86 39.45 33.38
N GLY A 560 18.57 38.32 33.39
CA GLY A 560 20.04 38.29 33.51
C GLY A 560 20.78 38.88 32.31
N ARG A 561 20.26 38.70 31.09
CA ARG A 561 20.86 39.27 29.87
C ARG A 561 20.58 40.77 29.78
N VAL A 562 19.35 41.20 30.08
CA VAL A 562 18.98 42.64 30.13
C VAL A 562 19.85 43.39 31.13
N LEU A 563 19.96 42.89 32.37
CA LEU A 563 20.79 43.50 33.41
C LEU A 563 22.26 43.61 33.00
N ARG A 564 22.81 42.58 32.33
CA ARG A 564 24.18 42.59 31.80
C ARG A 564 24.36 43.69 30.75
N ARG A 565 23.41 43.83 29.83
CA ARG A 565 23.45 44.84 28.76
C ARG A 565 23.33 46.26 29.30
N MET A 566 22.42 46.49 30.22
CA MET A 566 22.29 47.79 30.90
C MET A 566 23.60 48.19 31.58
N LYS A 567 24.24 47.26 32.31
CA LYS A 567 25.56 47.50 32.92
C LYS A 567 26.66 47.80 31.91
N TYR A 568 26.66 47.06 30.79
CA TYR A 568 27.65 47.25 29.74
C TYR A 568 27.51 48.63 29.09
N ARG A 569 26.28 49.05 28.74
CA ARG A 569 26.02 50.39 28.21
C ARG A 569 26.33 51.50 29.21
N PHE A 570 25.99 51.33 30.49
CA PHE A 570 26.39 52.24 31.56
C PHE A 570 27.92 52.42 31.64
N SER A 571 28.64 51.30 31.62
CA SER A 571 30.11 51.29 31.69
C SER A 571 30.77 51.88 30.46
N GLN A 572 30.18 51.71 29.27
CA GLN A 572 30.66 52.33 28.04
C GLN A 572 30.53 53.85 28.09
N VAL A 573 29.37 54.39 28.44
CA VAL A 573 29.18 55.86 28.54
C VAL A 573 30.12 56.46 29.59
N LEU A 574 30.29 55.76 30.72
CA LEU A 574 31.23 56.17 31.76
C LEU A 574 32.69 56.08 31.30
N GLY A 575 33.04 55.03 30.56
CA GLY A 575 34.37 54.83 29.99
C GLY A 575 34.73 55.85 28.91
N ASP A 576 33.80 56.16 28.01
CA ASP A 576 33.96 57.21 26.99
C ASP A 576 34.17 58.57 27.64
N TYR A 577 33.44 58.86 28.72
CA TYR A 577 33.70 60.04 29.54
C TYR A 577 35.11 60.03 30.15
N GLU A 578 35.51 58.94 30.80
CA GLU A 578 36.84 58.83 31.43
C GLU A 578 37.99 58.93 30.40
N ASN A 579 37.79 58.42 29.19
CA ASN A 579 38.73 58.49 28.06
C ASN A 579 38.77 59.89 27.42
N SER A 580 37.63 60.58 27.35
CA SER A 580 37.56 61.99 26.93
C SER A 580 38.31 62.92 27.89
N MET A 581 38.47 62.50 29.15
CA MET A 581 39.27 63.16 30.19
C MET A 581 40.75 62.73 30.20
N SER A 582 41.35 62.45 29.03
CA SER A 582 42.78 62.14 28.90
C SER A 582 43.66 63.31 29.37
N TRP A 583 44.82 63.01 29.94
CA TRP A 583 45.68 63.93 30.69
C TRP A 583 46.19 65.17 29.91
N TYR A 584 46.11 65.15 28.58
CA TYR A 584 46.54 66.25 27.71
C TYR A 584 45.43 67.27 27.38
N ASN A 585 44.15 66.88 27.40
CA ASN A 585 43.07 67.78 26.97
C ASN A 585 42.46 68.51 28.18
N TRP A 586 42.76 69.80 28.30
CA TRP A 586 42.20 70.72 29.30
C TRP A 586 40.81 71.22 28.89
N THR A 587 39.86 70.32 28.66
CA THR A 587 38.45 70.69 28.39
C THR A 587 37.68 71.01 29.67
N GLU A 588 36.64 71.86 29.54
CA GLU A 588 35.69 72.19 30.62
C GLU A 588 35.19 70.92 31.32
N GLU A 589 35.16 70.96 32.66
CA GLU A 589 34.75 69.84 33.49
C GLU A 589 33.25 69.59 33.32
N LYS A 590 32.88 68.61 32.49
CA LYS A 590 31.48 68.16 32.39
C LYS A 590 30.99 67.71 33.76
N ASN A 591 29.75 68.06 34.10
CA ASN A 591 29.16 67.69 35.38
C ASN A 591 29.01 66.17 35.45
N LEU A 592 29.65 65.53 36.44
CA LEU A 592 29.60 64.08 36.61
C LEU A 592 28.17 63.59 36.86
N ASP A 593 27.31 64.41 37.48
CA ASP A 593 25.90 64.10 37.67
C ASP A 593 25.12 64.13 36.33
N GLU A 594 25.56 64.92 35.35
CA GLU A 594 24.98 64.94 34.00
C GLU A 594 25.42 63.71 33.19
N VAL A 595 26.67 63.28 33.36
CA VAL A 595 27.19 62.03 32.75
C VAL A 595 26.51 60.81 33.35
N GLU A 596 26.30 60.79 34.67
CA GLU A 596 25.52 59.75 35.36
C GLU A 596 24.10 59.70 34.82
N ARG A 597 23.42 60.86 34.72
CA ARG A 597 22.07 60.95 34.15
C ARG A 597 22.01 60.42 32.72
N ASN A 598 22.99 60.76 31.89
CA ASN A 598 23.09 60.27 30.52
C ASN A 598 23.35 58.75 30.46
N ALA A 599 24.29 58.24 31.25
CA ALA A 599 24.60 56.81 31.32
C ALA A 599 23.42 55.97 31.83
N LEU A 600 22.68 56.49 32.82
CA LEU A 600 21.42 55.90 33.27
C LEU A 600 20.38 55.94 32.15
N SER A 601 20.25 57.05 31.41
CA SER A 601 19.25 57.19 30.33
C SER A 601 19.48 56.21 29.20
N GLU A 602 20.73 56.07 28.74
CA GLU A 602 21.10 55.09 27.72
C GLU A 602 20.95 53.64 28.21
N SER A 603 21.12 53.39 29.52
CA SER A 603 20.85 52.07 30.12
C SER A 603 19.35 51.77 30.22
N LEU A 604 18.53 52.78 30.51
CA LEU A 604 17.07 52.67 30.57
C LEU A 604 16.48 52.41 29.18
N ARG A 605 17.09 52.94 28.13
CA ARG A 605 16.71 52.64 26.74
C ARG A 605 16.81 51.16 26.40
N ILE A 606 17.85 50.48 26.86
CA ILE A 606 17.97 49.02 26.70
C ILE A 606 16.79 48.30 27.37
N LEU A 607 16.35 48.79 28.53
CA LEU A 607 15.18 48.25 29.21
C LEU A 607 13.89 48.50 28.40
N SER A 608 13.73 49.70 27.83
CA SER A 608 12.59 50.02 26.94
C SER A 608 12.57 49.14 25.68
N ILE A 609 13.71 48.95 25.01
CA ILE A 609 13.82 48.10 23.81
C ILE A 609 13.43 46.65 24.13
N MET A 610 13.74 46.17 25.33
CA MET A 610 13.47 44.78 25.76
C MET A 610 12.10 44.59 26.44
N ALA A 611 11.33 45.67 26.64
CA ALA A 611 10.06 45.62 27.35
C ALA A 611 8.91 45.05 26.50
N ALA A 612 8.90 45.37 25.19
CA ALA A 612 7.86 44.92 24.27
C ALA A 612 8.41 44.71 22.85
N MET A 613 7.78 43.79 22.12
CA MET A 613 8.04 43.61 20.69
C MET A 613 7.31 44.67 19.87
N ARG A 614 8.07 45.52 19.18
CA ARG A 614 7.54 46.57 18.29
C ARG A 614 7.47 46.10 16.85
N PHE A 615 6.52 45.21 16.57
CA PHE A 615 6.34 44.65 15.23
C PHE A 615 5.52 45.57 14.31
N ASP A 616 4.60 46.36 14.87
CA ASP A 616 3.86 47.39 14.13
C ASP A 616 4.60 48.73 14.19
N GLU A 617 4.40 49.62 13.21
CA GLU A 617 4.95 50.99 13.22
C GLU A 617 4.28 51.94 14.22
N MET A 618 3.34 51.42 15.01
CA MET A 618 2.59 52.22 15.98
C MET A 618 3.53 52.71 17.09
N PRO A 619 3.56 54.02 17.39
CA PRO A 619 4.37 54.54 18.48
C PRO A 619 3.83 54.06 19.83
N ASP A 620 4.72 53.66 20.73
CA ASP A 620 4.40 53.39 22.13
C ASP A 620 5.01 54.42 23.07
N GLN A 621 4.44 54.52 24.26
CA GLN A 621 4.88 55.44 25.31
C GLN A 621 5.79 54.76 26.35
N ILE A 622 6.25 53.52 26.12
CA ILE A 622 6.98 52.74 27.13
C ILE A 622 8.28 53.44 27.57
N GLU A 623 9.04 54.00 26.62
CA GLU A 623 10.27 54.74 26.94
C GLU A 623 9.97 55.97 27.82
N MET A 624 8.91 56.72 27.49
CA MET A 624 8.47 57.90 28.24
C MET A 624 8.00 57.55 29.65
N VAL A 625 7.18 56.49 29.80
CA VAL A 625 6.67 56.00 31.09
C VAL A 625 7.80 55.47 31.96
N LEU A 626 8.75 54.72 31.39
CA LEU A 626 9.93 54.26 32.12
C LEU A 626 10.80 55.44 32.58
N TYR A 627 10.98 56.44 31.73
CA TYR A 627 11.78 57.62 32.06
C TYR A 627 11.16 58.45 33.18
N SER A 628 9.87 58.78 33.10
CA SER A 628 9.16 59.56 34.13
C SER A 628 9.06 58.82 35.46
N SER A 629 8.86 57.50 35.44
CA SER A 629 8.68 56.69 36.65
C SER A 629 9.99 56.35 37.37
N LEU A 630 11.08 56.14 36.63
CA LEU A 630 12.33 55.57 37.16
C LEU A 630 13.48 56.57 37.26
N MET A 631 13.51 57.64 36.46
CA MET A 631 14.56 58.67 36.51
C MET A 631 14.18 59.88 37.35
N ASP A 632 12.93 60.35 37.25
CA ASP A 632 12.52 61.66 37.75
C ASP A 632 12.09 61.64 39.23
N ARG A 633 12.89 60.98 40.08
CA ARG A 633 12.68 60.98 41.54
C ARG A 633 13.21 62.27 42.18
N THR A 634 12.61 63.40 41.81
CA THR A 634 12.57 64.59 42.68
C THR A 634 11.16 64.76 43.22
N VAL A 635 10.97 64.32 44.47
CA VAL A 635 9.81 64.48 45.37
C VAL A 635 8.51 63.79 44.91
N PRO A 636 8.00 62.79 45.65
CA PRO A 636 6.63 62.34 45.49
C PRO A 636 5.69 63.47 45.93
N ASP A 637 4.89 64.02 45.02
CA ASP A 637 3.71 64.80 45.37
C ASP A 637 2.67 63.84 45.98
N PRO A 638 2.29 63.98 47.26
CA PRO A 638 1.33 63.08 47.91
C PRO A 638 -0.10 63.19 47.37
N SER A 639 -0.37 64.15 46.46
CA SER A 639 -1.69 64.42 45.93
C SER A 639 -2.01 63.77 44.58
N LEU A 640 -1.01 63.17 43.91
CA LEU A 640 -1.25 62.30 42.75
C LEU A 640 -1.36 60.85 43.23
N PRO A 641 -2.48 60.16 42.97
CA PRO A 641 -2.59 58.76 43.34
C PRO A 641 -1.48 57.97 42.66
N ASN A 642 -0.96 56.97 43.38
CA ASN A 642 0.12 56.04 43.03
C ASN A 642 -0.26 55.11 41.83
N THR A 643 -0.97 55.64 40.84
CA THR A 643 -1.72 54.90 39.83
C THR A 643 -0.88 54.52 38.60
N PHE A 644 0.29 55.13 38.38
CA PHE A 644 1.03 54.95 37.12
C PHE A 644 1.79 53.61 36.97
N MET A 645 1.88 52.80 38.02
CA MET A 645 2.24 51.38 37.91
C MET A 645 1.34 50.60 38.87
N GLY A 646 0.05 50.51 38.54
CA GLY A 646 -0.84 49.51 39.13
C GLY A 646 -0.37 48.10 38.80
N ALA A 647 -0.83 47.12 39.60
CA ALA A 647 -0.59 45.68 39.43
C ALA A 647 -1.26 45.12 38.16
N SER A 648 -0.93 45.69 37.00
CA SER A 648 -1.41 45.29 35.69
C SER A 648 -0.36 44.41 35.02
N ASP A 649 -0.81 43.25 34.53
CA ASP A 649 0.02 42.29 33.79
C ASP A 649 0.43 42.79 32.39
N THR A 650 -0.08 43.95 31.95
CA THR A 650 0.05 44.50 30.60
C THR A 650 0.24 46.03 30.63
N TRP A 651 1.00 46.57 29.68
CA TRP A 651 1.19 48.01 29.51
C TRP A 651 -0.09 48.69 29.00
N GLU A 652 -0.65 49.66 29.74
CA GLU A 652 -1.96 50.30 29.44
C GLU A 652 -2.04 51.01 28.08
N GLU A 653 -0.91 51.40 27.48
CA GLU A 653 -0.84 52.18 26.23
C GLU A 653 -0.07 51.47 25.10
N VAL A 654 0.11 50.16 25.20
CA VAL A 654 0.72 49.35 24.14
C VAL A 654 -0.37 48.81 23.23
N SER A 655 -0.15 48.90 21.91
CA SER A 655 -1.03 48.31 20.88
C SER A 655 -1.49 46.91 21.32
N PRO A 656 -2.79 46.57 21.22
CA PRO A 656 -3.29 45.23 21.59
C PRO A 656 -2.68 44.09 20.77
N LYS A 657 -1.89 44.39 19.73
CA LYS A 657 -1.12 43.42 18.91
C LYS A 657 0.36 43.29 19.30
N ALA A 658 0.90 44.17 20.15
CA ALA A 658 2.31 44.13 20.52
C ALA A 658 2.54 43.18 21.70
N THR A 659 3.36 42.14 21.46
CA THR A 659 3.67 41.12 22.46
C THR A 659 4.52 41.73 23.58
N THR A 660 3.99 41.76 24.81
CA THR A 660 4.72 42.19 26.00
C THR A 660 5.79 41.16 26.36
N LEU A 661 7.05 41.61 26.51
CA LEU A 661 8.21 40.74 26.84
C LEU A 661 8.56 40.83 28.32
N LEU A 662 8.53 42.04 28.88
CA LEU A 662 8.74 42.30 30.31
C LEU A 662 7.55 43.05 30.87
N LYS A 663 7.05 42.58 32.01
CA LYS A 663 5.99 43.29 32.73
C LYS A 663 6.54 44.58 33.35
N PRO A 664 5.69 45.57 33.62
CA PRO A 664 6.10 46.79 34.32
C PRO A 664 6.79 46.52 35.66
N GLU A 665 6.31 45.53 36.43
CA GLU A 665 6.92 45.12 37.70
C GLU A 665 8.32 44.50 37.53
N ASP A 666 8.51 43.68 36.49
CA ASP A 666 9.80 43.09 36.14
C ASP A 666 10.80 44.18 35.72
N CYS A 667 10.35 45.18 34.95
CA CYS A 667 11.16 46.33 34.57
C CYS A 667 11.61 47.13 35.80
N LYS A 668 10.70 47.37 36.75
CA LYS A 668 11.00 48.07 38.01
C LYS A 668 11.99 47.31 38.87
N SER A 669 11.82 46.00 39.04
CA SER A 669 12.73 45.16 39.83
C SER A 669 14.13 45.06 39.19
N LEU A 670 14.19 44.93 37.86
CA LEU A 670 15.44 44.96 37.09
C LEU A 670 16.16 46.29 37.22
N TRP A 671 15.42 47.41 37.15
CA TRP A 671 15.98 48.74 37.32
C TRP A 671 16.57 48.93 38.72
N MET A 672 15.87 48.53 39.77
CA MET A 672 16.38 48.63 41.15
C MET A 672 17.65 47.79 41.35
N ASN A 673 17.67 46.57 40.83
CA ASN A 673 18.84 45.67 40.85
C ASN A 673 20.02 46.26 40.05
N PHE A 674 19.74 46.90 38.91
CA PHE A 674 20.73 47.61 38.11
C PHE A 674 21.35 48.79 38.87
N ILE A 675 20.52 49.65 39.48
CA ILE A 675 20.97 50.80 40.27
C ILE A 675 21.83 50.34 41.45
N GLU A 676 21.40 49.31 42.18
CA GLU A 676 22.18 48.75 43.29
C GLU A 676 23.57 48.26 42.84
N LYS A 677 23.64 47.58 41.69
CA LYS A 677 24.89 47.04 41.16
C LYS A 677 25.79 48.08 40.47
N THR A 678 25.29 49.25 40.11
CA THR A 678 26.05 50.34 39.49
C THR A 678 26.52 51.40 40.49
N LYS A 679 25.89 51.50 41.68
CA LYS A 679 26.38 52.30 42.82
C LYS A 679 27.89 52.22 43.06
N PRO A 680 28.53 51.02 43.16
CA PRO A 680 29.98 50.93 43.38
C PRO A 680 30.81 51.45 42.20
N MET A 681 30.30 51.37 40.97
CA MET A 681 30.98 51.91 39.79
C MET A 681 31.02 53.44 39.85
N MET A 682 29.91 54.04 40.29
CA MET A 682 29.78 55.50 40.40
C MET A 682 30.58 56.07 41.57
N THR A 683 30.60 55.41 42.73
CA THR A 683 31.46 55.82 43.85
C THR A 683 32.94 55.71 43.49
N GLY A 684 33.32 54.68 42.73
CA GLY A 684 34.65 54.54 42.15
C GLY A 684 35.00 55.65 41.15
N ALA A 685 34.07 56.07 40.29
CA ALA A 685 34.26 57.19 39.36
C ALA A 685 34.39 58.54 40.08
N ARG A 686 33.53 58.82 41.07
CA ARG A 686 33.59 60.02 41.93
C ARG A 686 34.94 60.11 42.66
N SER A 687 35.38 59.01 43.28
CA SER A 687 36.69 58.93 43.95
C SER A 687 37.86 59.18 42.99
N ARG A 688 37.79 58.65 41.76
CA ARG A 688 38.80 58.91 40.71
C ARG A 688 38.79 60.37 40.23
N GLN A 689 37.62 60.99 40.07
CA GLN A 689 37.51 62.42 39.72
C GLN A 689 38.07 63.31 40.84
N ASP A 690 37.73 63.02 42.11
CA ASP A 690 38.26 63.76 43.27
C ASP A 690 39.77 63.58 43.41
N GLY A 691 40.28 62.37 43.14
CA GLY A 691 41.71 62.10 43.02
C GLY A 691 42.37 62.98 41.96
N ARG A 692 41.80 63.06 40.75
CA ARG A 692 42.30 63.93 39.67
C ARG A 692 42.21 65.42 40.04
N ARG A 693 41.13 65.88 40.70
CA ARG A 693 40.99 67.25 41.21
C ARG A 693 42.07 67.60 42.22
N ARG A 694 42.39 66.68 43.14
CA ARG A 694 43.50 66.83 44.09
C ARG A 694 44.84 66.91 43.35
N THR A 695 45.09 66.03 42.37
CA THR A 695 46.31 66.10 41.54
C THR A 695 46.40 67.40 40.75
N ARG A 696 45.31 67.91 40.17
CA ARG A 696 45.25 69.23 39.51
C ARG A 696 45.57 70.36 40.47
N ARG A 697 45.01 70.34 41.70
CA ARG A 697 45.31 71.33 42.75
C ARG A 697 46.77 71.27 43.19
N TYR A 698 47.34 70.07 43.35
CA TYR A 698 48.76 69.89 43.69
C TYR A 698 49.69 70.34 42.56
N ALA A 699 49.36 70.06 41.30
CA ALA A 699 50.12 70.53 40.14
C ALA A 699 50.04 72.07 39.97
N ALA A 700 48.87 72.66 40.18
CA ALA A 700 48.70 74.13 40.18
C ALA A 700 49.41 74.79 41.37
N ALA A 701 49.40 74.18 42.55
CA ALA A 701 50.14 74.65 43.74
C ALA A 701 51.66 74.51 43.56
N ALA A 702 52.15 73.42 42.94
CA ALA A 702 53.56 73.24 42.60
C ALA A 702 54.01 74.21 41.50
N GLY A 703 53.17 74.48 40.50
CA GLY A 703 53.42 75.53 39.49
C GLY A 703 53.40 76.94 40.09
N GLY A 704 52.49 77.22 41.02
CA GLY A 704 52.45 78.47 41.78
C GLY A 704 53.63 78.65 42.72
N ALA A 705 54.10 77.58 43.38
CA ALA A 705 55.31 77.58 44.21
C ALA A 705 56.59 77.73 43.37
N ALA A 706 56.66 77.12 42.18
CA ALA A 706 57.77 77.32 41.24
C ALA A 706 57.78 78.74 40.66
N ALA A 707 56.62 79.33 40.36
CA ALA A 707 56.51 80.73 39.94
C ALA A 707 56.83 81.71 41.08
N ALA A 708 56.43 81.42 42.32
CA ALA A 708 56.78 82.20 43.49
C ALA A 708 58.26 82.08 43.86
N ALA A 709 58.87 80.89 43.71
CA ALA A 709 60.32 80.69 43.90
C ALA A 709 61.15 81.37 42.81
N ALA A 710 60.66 81.41 41.57
CA ALA A 710 61.28 82.18 40.48
C ALA A 710 61.14 83.70 40.67
N ALA A 711 60.04 84.17 41.25
CA ALA A 711 59.83 85.58 41.58
C ALA A 711 60.58 86.04 42.85
N ALA A 712 60.89 85.13 43.78
CA ALA A 712 61.58 85.44 45.04
C ALA A 712 63.12 85.38 44.97
N GLY A 713 63.71 84.95 43.85
CA GLY A 713 65.15 85.05 43.62
C GLY A 713 66.03 84.38 44.69
N VAL A 714 65.65 83.20 45.19
CA VAL A 714 66.49 82.45 46.16
C VAL A 714 67.22 81.32 45.44
N GLY A 715 68.56 81.46 45.38
CA GLY A 715 69.48 80.51 44.80
C GLY A 715 69.49 79.15 45.51
N ALA A 716 69.81 78.12 44.72
CA ALA A 716 69.86 76.72 45.10
C ALA A 716 70.73 76.44 46.35
N ALA A 717 70.17 75.73 47.32
CA ALA A 717 70.94 75.03 48.35
C ALA A 717 70.21 73.76 48.83
N VAL A 718 70.83 72.61 48.51
CA VAL A 718 70.87 71.33 49.24
C VAL A 718 69.62 70.94 50.06
N VAL A 719 68.85 69.96 49.56
CA VAL A 719 67.95 69.12 50.37
C VAL A 719 68.23 67.65 50.09
N GLY A 720 68.58 66.91 51.15
CA GLY A 720 68.99 65.51 51.14
C GLY A 720 67.88 64.48 50.85
N PRO A 721 68.19 63.17 50.98
CA PRO A 721 67.42 62.05 50.41
C PRO A 721 66.13 61.68 51.18
N ALA A 722 65.33 62.68 51.56
CA ALA A 722 63.98 62.50 52.11
C ALA A 722 62.87 62.93 51.11
N ALA A 723 63.20 63.63 50.04
CA ALA A 723 62.24 64.07 49.02
C ALA A 723 61.98 63.04 47.89
N VAL A 724 62.77 61.97 47.81
CA VAL A 724 62.57 60.87 46.84
C VAL A 724 61.53 59.84 47.33
N ALA A 725 61.20 59.84 48.62
CA ALA A 725 60.20 58.95 49.20
C ALA A 725 58.74 59.31 48.82
N HIS A 726 58.46 60.56 48.46
CA HIS A 726 57.10 60.99 48.05
C HIS A 726 56.82 60.86 46.55
N VAL A 727 57.85 60.65 45.71
CA VAL A 727 57.66 60.26 44.30
C VAL A 727 57.59 58.72 44.16
N ALA A 728 58.22 57.97 45.07
CA ALA A 728 58.14 56.51 45.11
C ALA A 728 56.78 55.94 45.58
N LEU A 729 55.95 56.72 46.29
CA LEU A 729 54.57 56.34 46.63
C LEU A 729 53.55 56.60 45.51
N GLY A 730 53.97 57.24 44.40
CA GLY A 730 53.14 57.39 43.19
C GLY A 730 53.19 56.20 42.23
N ILE A 731 54.21 55.34 42.34
CA ILE A 731 54.41 54.18 41.44
C ILE A 731 53.91 52.87 42.09
N GLY A 732 53.74 52.83 43.42
CA GLY A 732 53.09 51.71 44.14
C GLY A 732 51.57 51.61 43.92
N GLY A 733 50.94 52.61 43.30
CA GLY A 733 49.51 52.57 42.95
C GLY A 733 49.18 51.77 41.69
N MET A 734 50.17 51.48 40.83
CA MET A 734 49.94 50.78 39.56
C MET A 734 49.93 49.25 39.70
N THR A 735 50.42 48.69 40.80
CA THR A 735 50.32 47.24 41.11
C THR A 735 48.96 46.81 41.63
N ARG A 736 48.02 47.73 41.91
CA ARG A 736 46.61 47.40 42.21
C ARG A 736 45.68 47.45 40.99
N VAL A 737 46.15 47.95 39.85
CA VAL A 737 45.36 47.94 38.60
C VAL A 737 45.36 46.55 37.95
N GLY A 738 46.45 45.78 38.11
CA GLY A 738 46.50 44.38 37.66
C GLY A 738 45.64 43.41 38.48
N VAL A 739 45.43 43.69 39.77
CA VAL A 739 44.61 42.83 40.66
C VAL A 739 43.11 43.13 40.52
N ALA A 740 42.73 44.35 40.16
CA ALA A 740 41.32 44.72 39.97
C ALA A 740 40.74 44.27 38.61
N MET A 741 41.58 43.99 37.61
CA MET A 741 41.15 43.42 36.33
C MET A 741 41.08 41.88 36.36
N ALA A 742 41.77 41.24 37.32
CA ALA A 742 41.83 39.79 37.47
C ALA A 742 40.69 39.17 38.31
N SER A 743 39.77 39.98 38.86
CA SER A 743 38.53 39.48 39.51
C SER A 743 37.33 39.43 38.54
N PHE A 744 37.54 39.66 37.25
CA PHE A 744 36.46 39.79 36.27
C PHE A 744 36.27 38.56 35.36
N ILE A 745 37.18 37.58 35.36
CA ILE A 745 37.06 36.31 34.63
C ILE A 745 37.67 35.22 35.52
N GLY A 746 36.92 34.16 35.81
CA GLY A 746 37.20 33.21 36.90
C GLY A 746 38.53 32.43 36.81
N ASP A 747 38.96 32.02 38.01
CA ASP A 747 40.03 31.08 38.42
C ASP A 747 41.41 31.20 37.78
N TRP A 748 42.26 32.01 38.41
CA TRP A 748 43.73 31.92 38.33
C TRP A 748 44.33 31.95 39.74
N ASP A 749 45.35 31.13 39.99
CA ASP A 749 46.11 31.12 41.24
C ASP A 749 46.91 32.44 41.41
N ALA A 750 46.84 33.03 42.60
CA ALA A 750 47.38 34.36 42.91
C ALA A 750 48.90 34.47 42.68
N VAL A 751 49.61 33.34 42.73
CA VAL A 751 51.06 33.26 42.47
C VAL A 751 51.38 33.37 40.98
N ALA A 752 50.57 32.78 40.10
CA ALA A 752 50.75 32.83 38.65
C ALA A 752 50.44 34.22 38.07
N ALA A 753 49.40 34.88 38.58
CA ALA A 753 49.04 36.25 38.18
C ALA A 753 50.12 37.28 38.55
N LYS A 754 50.80 37.09 39.70
CA LYS A 754 51.92 37.94 40.12
C LYS A 754 53.13 37.77 39.21
N LYS A 755 53.45 36.53 38.82
CA LYS A 755 54.60 36.19 37.96
C LYS A 755 54.43 36.77 36.54
N ALA A 756 53.23 36.68 35.96
CA ALA A 756 52.90 37.29 34.67
C ALA A 756 52.92 38.83 34.70
N GLY A 757 52.48 39.43 35.82
CA GLY A 757 52.55 40.88 36.03
C GLY A 757 53.98 41.41 36.14
N ASP A 758 54.87 40.64 36.77
CA ASP A 758 56.29 40.99 36.90
C ASP A 758 57.04 40.85 35.54
N GLU A 759 56.72 39.84 34.73
CA GLU A 759 57.26 39.67 33.36
C GLU A 759 56.78 40.77 32.38
N ALA A 760 55.52 41.17 32.47
CA ALA A 760 54.99 42.29 31.71
C ALA A 760 55.65 43.62 32.13
N SER A 761 55.91 43.83 33.43
CA SER A 761 56.63 45.00 33.95
C SER A 761 58.07 45.09 33.44
N ILE A 762 58.76 43.94 33.34
CA ILE A 762 60.12 43.85 32.80
C ILE A 762 60.13 44.12 31.29
N THR A 763 59.15 43.62 30.55
CA THR A 763 59.01 43.80 29.10
C THR A 763 58.69 45.26 28.75
N VAL A 764 57.79 45.90 29.51
CA VAL A 764 57.48 47.33 29.37
C VAL A 764 58.68 48.20 29.75
N ARG A 765 59.44 47.87 30.79
CA ARG A 765 60.70 48.56 31.12
C ARG A 765 61.76 48.40 30.02
N LYS A 766 61.84 47.24 29.36
CA LYS A 766 62.72 47.01 28.20
C LYS A 766 62.30 47.85 26.99
N ILE A 767 61.00 47.96 26.71
CA ILE A 767 60.45 48.79 25.62
C ILE A 767 60.68 50.28 25.88
N ILE A 768 60.49 50.73 27.13
CA ILE A 768 60.77 52.12 27.53
C ILE A 768 62.27 52.42 27.46
N LYS A 769 63.15 51.51 27.89
CA LYS A 769 64.61 51.66 27.69
C LYS A 769 64.99 51.69 26.20
N ARG A 770 64.33 50.90 25.36
CA ARG A 770 64.54 50.83 23.90
C ARG A 770 64.08 52.11 23.19
N HIS A 771 63.08 52.81 23.71
CA HIS A 771 62.60 54.08 23.15
C HIS A 771 63.28 55.33 23.71
N MET A 772 63.81 55.30 24.93
CA MET A 772 64.41 56.47 25.58
C MET A 772 65.91 56.65 25.35
N LEU A 773 66.64 55.61 24.98
CA LEU A 773 68.06 55.70 24.60
C LEU A 773 68.21 55.53 23.08
N LYS A 774 67.80 56.54 22.31
CA LYS A 774 68.26 56.69 20.93
C LYS A 774 69.75 57.05 20.98
N LEU A 775 70.60 56.04 20.91
CA LEU A 775 72.00 56.18 20.48
C LEU A 775 72.10 55.48 19.13
N ASP A 776 72.39 56.29 18.11
CA ASP A 776 72.64 55.86 16.74
C ASP A 776 73.89 54.97 16.66
N ASN A 777 73.85 54.02 15.70
CA ASN A 777 74.86 53.05 15.28
C ASN A 777 74.92 51.71 16.05
N PHE A 778 74.35 50.63 15.49
CA PHE A 778 75.08 49.39 15.13
C PHE A 778 74.24 48.36 14.33
N ASN A 779 74.96 47.49 13.61
CA ASN A 779 74.67 46.66 12.43
C ASN A 779 73.81 45.38 12.69
N PRO A 780 73.02 44.84 11.72
CA PRO A 780 72.27 43.60 11.87
C PRO A 780 73.07 42.42 11.34
N ASN A 781 73.95 41.84 12.16
CA ASN A 781 74.49 40.49 12.02
C ASN A 781 75.45 40.25 13.18
N GLU A 782 74.96 39.65 14.27
CA GLU A 782 75.78 38.73 15.06
C GLU A 782 74.89 37.84 15.93
N ASN A 783 75.22 36.56 15.88
CA ASN A 783 74.51 35.41 16.41
C ASN A 783 74.99 35.08 17.83
N THR A 784 74.20 34.26 18.54
CA THR A 784 74.48 33.47 19.78
C THR A 784 74.37 34.22 21.12
N ASP A 785 73.87 33.67 22.22
CA ASP A 785 73.28 32.36 22.51
C ASP A 785 72.44 32.39 23.81
N ASN A 786 71.45 31.49 23.85
CA ASN A 786 70.91 30.72 24.99
C ASN A 786 71.02 31.23 26.44
N SER A 787 69.87 31.50 27.06
CA SER A 787 69.46 30.79 28.29
C SER A 787 68.00 31.03 28.67
N ALA A 788 67.30 29.94 29.03
CA ALA A 788 66.10 29.84 29.86
C ALA A 788 64.72 30.00 29.17
N ASN A 789 64.35 28.96 28.39
CA ASN A 789 63.02 28.36 28.47
C ASN A 789 62.97 27.44 29.71
N GLY A 790 61.95 27.58 30.54
CA GLY A 790 61.68 26.63 31.64
C GLY A 790 60.64 27.15 32.64
N ILE A 791 59.53 26.41 32.74
CA ILE A 791 58.43 26.44 33.72
C ILE A 791 57.07 26.76 33.07
N VAL A 792 56.59 25.80 32.29
CA VAL A 792 55.20 25.34 32.25
C VAL A 792 55.30 23.83 32.44
N ASP A 793 54.82 23.34 33.57
CA ASP A 793 54.32 21.96 33.83
C ASP A 793 54.41 21.70 35.34
N ASP A 794 53.35 22.08 36.06
CA ASP A 794 52.93 21.45 37.31
C ASP A 794 51.49 21.90 37.59
N LEU A 795 50.53 21.18 36.97
CA LEU A 795 49.15 20.92 37.43
C LEU A 795 48.29 20.43 36.24
N VAL A 796 48.65 19.27 35.71
CA VAL A 796 47.66 18.32 35.17
C VAL A 796 47.96 16.97 35.80
N GLY A 797 46.97 16.40 36.50
CA GLY A 797 46.84 14.95 36.57
C GLY A 797 46.55 14.34 37.94
N GLU A 798 45.31 14.44 38.42
CA GLU A 798 44.64 13.28 39.02
C GLU A 798 43.40 12.98 38.19
N THR A 799 43.44 11.87 37.44
CA THR A 799 42.26 11.28 36.80
C THR A 799 42.12 9.86 37.31
N VAL A 800 41.05 9.61 38.06
CA VAL A 800 40.61 8.30 38.52
C VAL A 800 39.83 7.61 37.38
N TYR A 801 40.34 6.45 36.93
CA TYR A 801 39.65 5.16 36.72
C TYR A 801 38.16 5.15 36.32
N PHE A 802 37.64 4.35 35.36
CA PHE A 802 37.96 3.02 34.77
C PHE A 802 37.22 2.89 33.40
N PRO A 803 37.45 1.88 32.52
CA PRO A 803 38.45 0.81 32.57
C PRO A 803 39.26 0.63 31.26
N THR A 804 40.56 0.37 31.48
CA THR A 804 41.38 -0.74 30.93
C THR A 804 41.66 -0.94 29.43
N ARG A 805 42.98 -0.85 29.17
CA ARG A 805 43.87 -1.78 28.43
C ARG A 805 43.77 -1.77 26.89
N ILE A 806 44.85 -1.73 26.10
CA ILE A 806 46.32 -1.78 26.25
C ILE A 806 46.93 -1.29 24.89
N PRO A 807 48.22 -0.89 24.81
CA PRO A 807 48.75 0.06 23.85
C PRO A 807 49.54 -0.59 22.69
N THR A 808 49.95 0.20 21.69
CA THR A 808 50.94 -0.23 20.68
C THR A 808 52.13 0.73 20.64
N THR A 809 53.27 0.22 21.11
CA THR A 809 54.61 0.64 20.71
C THR A 809 55.05 -0.24 19.53
N VAL A 810 55.90 0.31 18.65
CA VAL A 810 56.60 -0.43 17.57
C VAL A 810 58.09 -0.43 17.94
N PRO A 811 58.82 -1.56 17.84
CA PRO A 811 59.69 -1.76 16.68
C PRO A 811 59.90 -3.22 16.21
N MET A 812 60.15 -3.35 14.89
CA MET A 812 61.00 -4.33 14.19
C MET A 812 60.97 -5.84 14.49
N ALA A 813 60.68 -6.59 13.40
CA ALA A 813 61.44 -7.72 12.84
C ALA A 813 60.84 -9.15 12.87
N LEU A 814 60.99 -9.80 11.70
CA LEU A 814 61.10 -11.24 11.40
C LEU A 814 59.85 -12.15 11.40
N SER A 815 59.46 -12.50 10.17
CA SER A 815 59.45 -13.87 9.60
C SER A 815 58.40 -14.92 10.05
N MET A 816 57.84 -15.56 9.02
CA MET A 816 57.46 -16.98 8.91
C MET A 816 56.05 -17.47 9.32
N THR A 817 55.28 -17.82 8.26
CA THR A 817 54.53 -19.08 8.05
C THR A 817 53.72 -19.68 9.20
N LEU A 818 52.38 -19.66 9.07
CA LEU A 818 51.56 -20.79 8.57
C LEU A 818 50.13 -20.30 8.28
#